data_AF-A0A7C7APK4-F1
#
_entry.id   AF-A0A7C7APK4-F1
#
_cell.length_a   1.000
_cell.length_b   1.000
_cell.length_c   1.000
_cell.angle_alpha   90.00
_cell.angle_beta   90.00
_cell.angle_gamma   90.00
#
_symmetry.space_group_name_H-M   'P 1'
#
loop_
_entity.id
_entity.type
_entity.pdbx_description
1 polymer ?
#
loop_
_entity_poly.entity_id
_entity_poly.type
_entity_poly.pdbx_seq_one_letter_code
_entity_poly.pdbx_strand_id
1 'polypeptide(L)'
;MKKYSLFAAMVLLGILILFSASTPEVAKQGQVTGLTAMDAPFDDGSGIVLKWKPLSKEHRIIQYKIYRGCTPDTLFFHSSMDVDPSMGVIGDELSFTDSDYQPLFEFETAPAKLKKEKHQGADSPLYRAVPRDPEVIGSLVDRYDMLGAINHSAFYHKSQQVKLDQDTFAGYKLNQFDLILANPKAGNEYYYTVLAVNERGRHLPAAEIVSAIPVDNRPAADAVVNATYVEDTQELGFEWDMPEMGYDIALYTGWLLPKDAVPLFKAEQELNLTAEDEQFHAAWQERAIKVFDSYVTSGSKTLYEKVNLKELGISLSRAASDYLPVLSYMDYSQYQNASIADTLYIKHSSQYPDLPAFSVHDKQNDKGDSNHLSMGKPIVYITQASYTSSRHDKLKFNYEILENYLYPIERLRFTFKEDSGKKIGEVTEYYPDKLITMKLPKDFEHGKSFKVETRVMLRKNKGKYEEPAAHQDIVYEEATLRYLGKHLSIAGKRLDRVYLDVFTKNKLSPYFNPGMRSNGMIRALDHTINYPDVLYKPISDYDAKSQRMLISPAITVAFDEEKMLSFGANIYRDVFEQELKEMRAEADSLGKIVKGMQAAGDTLSEAYLMSQTQATEAEDNYSFIVNHPTYKQAQQARSEKAWRKILLDEMNRNSRTYAYQLLLTDGHGFIQRTDTYKDAEGNEWFFPVPQWFDMSKLATLLGTITFGIMIVVALVQARRRDLYIRPIAGLEELDNAVGRATEMGRPVMFVPGWGSLGDPCTISALMILGQTAKKTAEFDVRLISPHCDYFVMPLAQEMVQTAYNEAGRPDSFNREDIFYVSDSQFAFAAGVNGIIIRERAATVLYMGYFNAEALLMTETGNQMGCIQIAGTDAITQVPFFITTCDYTLIGEEFYAASAYLSRNIELVSMLKAQDYFKVVMIFLIIVGTFLSSVHWHGLLHFLPFE
;
A
#
# COMPACT_ATOMS: atom_id res chain seq x y z
N MET A 1 -48.21 9.18 54.78
CA MET A 1 -47.45 8.86 53.55
C MET A 1 -45.95 9.19 53.62
N LYS A 2 -45.51 10.33 54.20
CA LYS A 2 -44.07 10.72 54.27
C LYS A 2 -43.11 9.77 55.01
N LYS A 3 -43.59 8.97 55.99
CA LYS A 3 -42.73 8.02 56.73
C LYS A 3 -42.41 6.74 55.93
N TYR A 4 -43.30 6.32 55.03
CA TYR A 4 -43.08 5.13 54.19
C TYR A 4 -42.19 5.44 52.99
N SER A 5 -42.25 6.66 52.44
CA SER A 5 -41.36 7.10 51.36
C SER A 5 -39.90 7.26 51.83
N LEU A 6 -39.66 7.70 53.07
CA LEU A 6 -38.31 7.82 53.61
C LEU A 6 -37.70 6.44 53.91
N PHE A 7 -38.51 5.51 54.42
CA PHE A 7 -38.09 4.13 54.64
C PHE A 7 -37.84 3.39 53.33
N ALA A 8 -38.72 3.56 52.33
CA ALA A 8 -38.52 3.00 50.99
C ALA A 8 -37.28 3.58 50.30
N ALA A 9 -36.99 4.88 50.45
CA ALA A 9 -35.78 5.50 49.92
C ALA A 9 -34.51 4.98 50.62
N MET A 10 -34.53 4.80 51.94
CA MET A 10 -33.42 4.20 52.69
C MET A 10 -33.21 2.72 52.36
N VAL A 11 -34.29 1.96 52.12
CA VAL A 11 -34.21 0.57 51.68
C VAL A 11 -33.70 0.50 50.24
N LEU A 12 -34.12 1.39 49.34
CA LEU A 12 -33.57 1.49 47.99
C LEU A 12 -32.08 1.88 48.01
N LEU A 13 -31.69 2.83 48.87
CA LEU A 13 -30.29 3.23 49.05
C LEU A 13 -29.46 2.09 49.66
N GLY A 14 -30.02 1.35 50.61
CA GLY A 14 -29.40 0.16 51.19
C GLY A 14 -29.25 -0.99 50.18
N ILE A 15 -30.24 -1.19 49.31
CA ILE A 15 -30.19 -2.16 48.21
C ILE A 15 -29.16 -1.71 47.16
N LEU A 16 -29.11 -0.42 46.79
CA LEU A 16 -28.10 0.14 45.88
C LEU A 16 -26.67 0.03 46.45
N ILE A 17 -26.49 0.18 47.76
CA ILE A 17 -25.19 0.00 48.44
C ILE A 17 -24.82 -1.50 48.55
N LEU A 18 -25.80 -2.39 48.72
CA LEU A 18 -25.60 -3.84 48.68
C LEU A 18 -25.27 -4.35 47.27
N PHE A 19 -25.70 -3.66 46.21
CA PHE A 19 -25.28 -3.92 44.82
C PHE A 19 -23.96 -3.25 44.43
N SER A 20 -23.40 -2.34 45.25
CA SER A 20 -22.08 -1.71 44.99
C SER A 20 -20.91 -2.40 45.70
N ALA A 21 -21.19 -3.35 46.60
CA ALA A 21 -20.16 -4.16 47.24
C ALA A 21 -19.92 -5.43 46.41
N SER A 22 -19.12 -5.32 45.35
CA SER A 22 -18.57 -6.49 44.67
C SER A 22 -17.70 -7.28 45.64
N THR A 23 -18.05 -8.53 45.90
CA THR A 23 -17.14 -9.49 46.54
C THR A 23 -15.86 -9.63 45.68
N PRO A 24 -14.69 -9.95 46.26
CA PRO A 24 -13.44 -10.12 45.51
C PRO A 24 -13.54 -11.14 44.36
N GLU A 25 -14.46 -12.12 44.46
CA GLU A 25 -14.69 -13.14 43.43
C GLU A 25 -15.40 -12.62 42.17
N VAL A 26 -16.28 -11.62 42.29
CA VAL A 26 -16.94 -11.01 41.11
C VAL A 26 -15.98 -10.08 40.35
N ALA A 27 -14.95 -9.56 41.03
CA ALA A 27 -13.93 -8.69 40.43
C ALA A 27 -12.98 -9.42 39.46
N LYS A 28 -12.94 -10.76 39.48
CA LYS A 28 -12.12 -11.59 38.55
C LYS A 28 -12.88 -12.15 37.35
N GLN A 29 -14.19 -11.88 37.23
CA GLN A 29 -14.98 -12.43 36.12
C GLN A 29 -14.57 -11.80 34.79
N GLY A 30 -14.10 -12.62 33.85
CA GLY A 30 -13.60 -12.16 32.55
C GLY A 30 -12.15 -11.66 32.57
N GLN A 31 -11.38 -11.92 33.63
CA GLN A 31 -9.94 -11.67 33.66
C GLN A 31 -9.22 -12.65 32.73
N VAL A 32 -8.30 -12.15 31.90
CA VAL A 32 -7.43 -12.99 31.07
C VAL A 32 -6.45 -13.78 31.96
N THR A 33 -6.25 -15.07 31.67
CA THR A 33 -5.42 -15.97 32.48
C THR A 33 -4.37 -16.69 31.64
N GLY A 34 -3.31 -17.17 32.28
CA GLY A 34 -2.25 -17.92 31.61
C GLY A 34 -1.41 -17.06 30.67
N LEU A 35 -1.32 -15.75 30.95
CA LEU A 35 -0.42 -14.88 30.22
C LEU A 35 1.04 -15.27 30.54
N THR A 36 1.85 -15.44 29.52
CA THR A 36 3.29 -15.62 29.60
C THR A 36 3.97 -14.69 28.62
N ALA A 37 5.13 -14.16 29.00
CA ALA A 37 6.04 -13.45 28.11
C ALA A 37 7.34 -14.25 28.04
N MET A 38 7.89 -14.40 26.85
CA MET A 38 9.18 -15.06 26.61
C MET A 38 9.90 -14.33 25.49
N ASP A 39 11.22 -14.43 25.50
CA ASP A 39 12.08 -14.02 24.39
C ASP A 39 11.58 -14.61 23.06
N ALA A 40 11.63 -13.82 21.99
CA ALA A 40 11.24 -14.31 20.67
C ALA A 40 12.42 -15.10 20.07
N PRO A 41 12.22 -16.35 19.64
CA PRO A 41 13.33 -17.17 19.19
C PRO A 41 13.92 -16.63 17.87
N PHE A 42 15.24 -16.79 17.73
CA PHE A 42 16.02 -16.57 16.50
C PHE A 42 16.11 -15.12 16.04
N ASP A 43 15.83 -14.15 16.93
CA ASP A 43 15.83 -12.74 16.59
C ASP A 43 17.08 -11.99 17.10
N ASP A 44 17.15 -10.70 16.76
CA ASP A 44 18.24 -9.79 17.11
C ASP A 44 18.14 -9.24 18.55
N GLY A 45 17.36 -9.90 19.42
CA GLY A 45 17.08 -9.46 20.78
C GLY A 45 16.13 -8.28 20.87
N SER A 46 15.28 -8.10 19.87
CA SER A 46 14.26 -7.04 19.84
C SER A 46 12.81 -7.53 20.02
N GLY A 47 12.58 -8.84 20.08
CA GLY A 47 11.26 -9.45 20.06
C GLY A 47 10.85 -10.13 21.37
N ILE A 48 9.56 -10.05 21.69
CA ILE A 48 8.97 -10.77 22.83
C ILE A 48 7.67 -11.46 22.39
N VAL A 49 7.56 -12.76 22.66
CA VAL A 49 6.35 -13.54 22.40
C VAL A 49 5.48 -13.60 23.65
N LEU A 50 4.24 -13.11 23.50
CA LEU A 50 3.18 -13.18 24.48
C LEU A 50 2.20 -14.30 24.13
N LYS A 51 1.86 -15.14 25.11
CA LYS A 51 0.85 -16.19 24.96
C LYS A 51 -0.16 -16.13 26.09
N TRP A 52 -1.44 -16.34 25.81
CA TRP A 52 -2.48 -16.40 26.83
C TRP A 52 -3.68 -17.23 26.42
N LYS A 53 -4.48 -17.63 27.41
CA LYS A 53 -5.72 -18.35 27.17
C LYS A 53 -6.84 -17.37 26.76
N PRO A 54 -7.51 -17.56 25.60
CA PRO A 54 -8.63 -16.73 25.22
C PRO A 54 -9.82 -16.94 26.16
N LEU A 55 -10.58 -15.87 26.42
CA LEU A 55 -11.84 -15.93 27.14
C LEU A 55 -12.90 -16.67 26.34
N SER A 56 -13.83 -17.34 27.03
CA SER A 56 -14.93 -18.05 26.38
C SER A 56 -15.80 -17.09 25.56
N LYS A 57 -16.38 -17.60 24.47
CA LYS A 57 -17.29 -16.84 23.57
C LYS A 57 -18.46 -16.16 24.30
N GLU A 58 -18.83 -16.63 25.49
CA GLU A 58 -19.87 -16.03 26.34
C GLU A 58 -19.54 -14.59 26.74
N HIS A 59 -18.25 -14.22 26.78
CA HIS A 59 -17.80 -12.87 27.09
C HIS A 59 -17.93 -11.90 25.90
N ARG A 60 -18.23 -12.40 24.69
CA ARG A 60 -18.44 -11.62 23.45
C ARG A 60 -17.33 -10.58 23.24
N ILE A 61 -16.09 -11.06 23.25
CA ILE A 61 -14.88 -10.25 23.09
C ILE A 61 -14.78 -9.76 21.65
N ILE A 62 -14.54 -8.46 21.49
CA ILE A 62 -14.27 -7.83 20.20
C ILE A 62 -12.77 -7.57 20.00
N GLN A 63 -12.00 -7.48 21.09
CA GLN A 63 -10.59 -7.14 21.03
C GLN A 63 -9.84 -7.54 22.31
N TYR A 64 -8.58 -7.96 22.18
CA TYR A 64 -7.59 -8.01 23.26
C TYR A 64 -6.62 -6.84 23.11
N LYS A 65 -6.46 -6.03 24.17
CA LYS A 65 -5.50 -4.93 24.21
C LYS A 65 -4.25 -5.37 24.98
N ILE A 66 -3.09 -5.15 24.36
CA ILE A 66 -1.76 -5.49 24.88
C ILE A 66 -1.09 -4.20 25.37
N TYR A 67 -0.49 -4.28 26.55
CA TYR A 67 0.21 -3.16 27.19
C TYR A 67 1.66 -3.56 27.45
N ARG A 68 2.57 -2.59 27.27
CA ARG A 68 4.02 -2.73 27.46
C ARG A 68 4.55 -1.61 28.33
N GLY A 69 5.50 -1.91 29.20
CA GLY A 69 6.18 -0.92 30.03
C GLY A 69 7.60 -1.32 30.40
N CYS A 70 8.43 -0.34 30.75
CA CYS A 70 9.79 -0.57 31.28
C CYS A 70 9.82 -0.79 32.80
N THR A 71 8.66 -0.67 33.45
CA THR A 71 8.43 -0.84 34.89
C THR A 71 7.07 -1.49 35.12
N PRO A 72 6.86 -2.23 36.22
CA PRO A 72 5.57 -2.89 36.49
C PRO A 72 4.45 -1.90 36.84
N ASP A 73 4.80 -0.67 37.24
CA ASP A 73 3.83 0.34 37.69
C ASP A 73 3.32 1.25 36.54
N THR A 74 3.97 1.18 35.36
CA THR A 74 3.66 2.03 34.20
C THR A 74 3.75 1.24 32.90
N LEU A 75 2.58 0.80 32.41
CA LEU A 75 2.45 0.14 31.11
C LEU A 75 1.54 0.97 30.20
N PHE A 76 2.00 1.22 28.98
CA PHE A 76 1.27 1.94 27.94
C PHE A 76 0.63 0.95 26.98
N PHE A 77 -0.52 1.33 26.40
CA PHE A 77 -1.09 0.58 25.28
C PHE A 77 -0.06 0.46 24.17
N HIS A 78 0.14 -0.77 23.68
CA HIS A 78 1.12 -1.09 22.67
C HIS A 78 0.44 -1.56 21.38
N SER A 79 -0.44 -2.58 21.47
CA SER A 79 -1.13 -3.13 20.31
C SER A 79 -2.43 -3.81 20.71
N SER A 80 -3.17 -4.32 19.74
CA SER A 80 -4.41 -5.05 19.97
C SER A 80 -4.67 -6.12 18.93
N MET A 81 -5.35 -7.19 19.35
CA MET A 81 -5.84 -8.25 18.48
C MET A 81 -7.36 -8.22 18.43
N ASP A 82 -7.93 -8.03 17.24
CA ASP A 82 -9.37 -8.03 17.04
C ASP A 82 -9.94 -9.45 17.01
N VAL A 83 -11.18 -9.61 17.45
CA VAL A 83 -11.88 -10.88 17.56
C VAL A 83 -13.31 -10.72 17.07
N ASP A 84 -13.80 -11.66 16.26
CA ASP A 84 -15.23 -11.72 15.94
C ASP A 84 -15.99 -12.18 17.20
N PRO A 85 -16.87 -11.35 17.79
CA PRO A 85 -17.55 -11.68 19.04
C PRO A 85 -18.55 -12.85 18.90
N SER A 86 -18.97 -13.18 17.68
CA SER A 86 -19.90 -14.28 17.37
C SER A 86 -19.15 -15.60 17.27
N MET A 87 -17.98 -15.61 16.63
CA MET A 87 -17.16 -16.81 16.46
C MET A 87 -16.28 -17.09 17.69
N GLY A 88 -15.79 -16.03 18.36
CA GLY A 88 -14.75 -16.11 19.37
C GLY A 88 -13.40 -16.53 18.77
N VAL A 89 -12.51 -17.01 19.62
CA VAL A 89 -11.20 -17.55 19.21
C VAL A 89 -11.32 -19.07 19.06
N ILE A 90 -10.94 -19.59 17.90
CA ILE A 90 -10.91 -21.03 17.61
C ILE A 90 -9.53 -21.57 18.01
N GLY A 91 -9.35 -21.87 19.28
CA GLY A 91 -8.08 -22.37 19.85
C GLY A 91 -8.03 -22.20 21.36
N ASP A 92 -7.15 -22.96 22.02
CA ASP A 92 -6.95 -22.90 23.47
C ASP A 92 -5.93 -21.83 23.89
N GLU A 93 -5.22 -21.22 22.93
CA GLU A 93 -4.16 -20.24 23.13
C GLU A 93 -4.20 -19.16 22.04
N LEU A 94 -3.89 -17.92 22.44
CA LEU A 94 -3.54 -16.81 21.56
C LEU A 94 -2.05 -16.50 21.69
N SER A 95 -1.42 -16.10 20.59
CA SER A 95 -0.02 -15.67 20.55
C SER A 95 0.08 -14.30 19.88
N PHE A 96 0.93 -13.43 20.43
CA PHE A 96 1.28 -12.13 19.88
C PHE A 96 2.79 -11.93 20.00
N THR A 97 3.45 -11.46 18.95
CA THR A 97 4.88 -11.12 19.00
C THR A 97 5.00 -9.60 18.99
N ASP A 98 5.60 -9.05 20.05
CA ASP A 98 6.07 -7.66 20.07
C ASP A 98 7.40 -7.61 19.33
N SER A 99 7.34 -7.35 18.03
CA SER A 99 8.46 -7.19 17.11
C SER A 99 8.10 -6.09 16.09
N ASP A 100 9.01 -5.76 15.18
CA ASP A 100 8.81 -4.81 14.07
C ASP A 100 8.40 -3.39 14.52
N TYR A 101 9.35 -2.46 14.62
CA TYR A 101 9.19 -1.04 14.96
C TYR A 101 7.74 -0.54 15.08
N GLN A 102 7.09 -0.80 16.22
CA GLN A 102 5.70 -0.41 16.47
C GLN A 102 5.62 1.02 17.04
N PRO A 103 4.51 1.75 16.82
CA PRO A 103 4.32 3.08 17.40
C PRO A 103 4.38 3.07 18.93
N LEU A 104 5.39 3.74 19.50
CA LEU A 104 5.47 4.05 20.93
C LEU A 104 4.74 5.37 21.24
N PHE A 105 4.81 6.31 20.31
CA PHE A 105 4.24 7.65 20.45
C PHE A 105 3.73 8.17 19.11
N GLU A 106 2.52 8.72 19.09
CA GLU A 106 1.93 9.40 17.93
C GLU A 106 1.45 10.79 18.36
N PHE A 107 1.95 11.84 17.72
CA PHE A 107 1.72 13.19 18.23
C PHE A 107 0.24 13.61 18.22
N GLU A 108 -0.52 13.19 17.19
CA GLU A 108 -1.92 13.58 17.03
C GLU A 108 -2.85 12.93 18.06
N THR A 109 -2.57 11.67 18.45
CA THR A 109 -3.41 10.87 19.33
C THR A 109 -2.94 10.89 20.78
N ALA A 110 -1.65 11.20 21.02
CA ALA A 110 -1.06 11.21 22.35
C ALA A 110 -1.69 12.25 23.31
N PRO A 111 -2.03 11.86 24.54
CA PRO A 111 -2.63 12.76 25.51
C PRO A 111 -1.60 13.77 26.02
N ALA A 112 -2.05 14.98 26.38
CA ALA A 112 -1.15 16.01 26.92
C ALA A 112 -0.54 15.65 28.29
N LYS A 113 -1.18 14.73 29.03
CA LYS A 113 -0.75 14.21 30.33
C LYS A 113 -1.12 12.73 30.40
N LEU A 114 -0.52 12.00 31.33
CA LEU A 114 -0.86 10.60 31.61
C LEU A 114 -2.38 10.43 31.81
N LYS A 115 -2.97 9.49 31.07
CA LYS A 115 -4.39 9.11 31.19
C LYS A 115 -4.50 7.62 31.43
N LYS A 116 -5.12 7.25 32.56
CA LYS A 116 -5.43 5.86 32.89
C LYS A 116 -6.36 5.24 31.86
N GLU A 117 -6.23 3.94 31.69
CA GLU A 117 -7.12 3.17 30.82
C GLU A 117 -8.57 3.17 31.33
N LYS A 118 -9.53 3.12 30.39
CA LYS A 118 -10.96 3.05 30.69
C LYS A 118 -11.29 1.82 31.54
N HIS A 119 -12.20 2.00 32.49
CA HIS A 119 -12.73 0.95 33.37
C HIS A 119 -11.68 0.22 34.23
N GLN A 120 -10.48 0.77 34.37
CA GLN A 120 -9.48 0.30 35.30
C GLN A 120 -9.51 1.13 36.60
N GLY A 121 -9.06 0.55 37.71
CA GLY A 121 -8.98 1.23 39.00
C GLY A 121 -8.00 2.41 38.99
N ALA A 122 -8.13 3.32 39.96
CA ALA A 122 -7.23 4.48 40.07
C ALA A 122 -5.75 4.09 40.22
N ASP A 123 -5.49 2.98 40.92
CA ASP A 123 -4.16 2.42 41.17
C ASP A 123 -3.69 1.48 40.05
N SER A 124 -4.46 1.33 38.96
CA SER A 124 -4.08 0.47 37.84
C SER A 124 -2.80 0.99 37.16
N PRO A 125 -1.83 0.13 36.83
CA PRO A 125 -0.61 0.54 36.14
C PRO A 125 -0.81 0.85 34.64
N LEU A 126 -2.05 0.76 34.13
CA LEU A 126 -2.34 0.83 32.70
C LEU A 126 -2.72 2.24 32.22
N TYR A 127 -2.03 2.67 31.17
CA TYR A 127 -2.20 3.97 30.54
C TYR A 127 -2.57 3.81 29.06
N ARG A 128 -3.36 4.77 28.56
CA ARG A 128 -3.90 4.70 27.19
C ARG A 128 -2.86 4.88 26.10
N ALA A 129 -1.81 5.67 26.36
CA ALA A 129 -0.74 5.99 25.43
C ALA A 129 0.37 6.76 26.17
N VAL A 130 1.57 6.77 25.61
CA VAL A 130 2.66 7.64 26.05
C VAL A 130 2.24 9.11 25.86
N PRO A 131 2.38 9.98 26.89
CA PRO A 131 1.91 11.36 26.80
C PRO A 131 2.84 12.22 25.95
N ARG A 132 2.35 13.40 25.53
CA ARG A 132 3.14 14.48 24.90
C ARG A 132 4.04 15.19 25.92
N ASP A 133 4.82 14.41 26.65
CA ASP A 133 5.76 14.84 27.67
C ASP A 133 7.18 14.39 27.28
N PRO A 134 8.08 15.32 26.89
CA PRO A 134 9.44 14.99 26.49
C PRO A 134 10.24 14.25 27.54
N GLU A 135 9.99 14.48 28.83
CA GLU A 135 10.74 13.82 29.91
C GLU A 135 10.37 12.34 30.02
N VAL A 136 9.08 12.01 29.83
CA VAL A 136 8.61 10.61 29.81
C VAL A 136 9.26 9.87 28.65
N ILE A 137 9.24 10.43 27.44
CA ILE A 137 9.85 9.76 26.28
C ILE A 137 11.37 9.72 26.41
N GLY A 138 11.99 10.79 26.92
CA GLY A 138 13.43 10.85 27.18
C GLY A 138 13.91 9.75 28.11
N SER A 139 13.13 9.42 29.15
CA SER A 139 13.44 8.31 30.08
C SER A 139 13.39 6.92 29.45
N LEU A 140 12.82 6.80 28.25
CA LEU A 140 12.69 5.54 27.52
C LEU A 140 13.78 5.37 26.46
N VAL A 141 14.56 6.40 26.11
CA VAL A 141 15.55 6.35 25.02
C VAL A 141 16.60 5.26 25.23
N ASP A 142 17.10 5.08 26.45
CA ASP A 142 18.07 4.01 26.76
C ASP A 142 17.44 2.61 26.82
N ARG A 143 16.10 2.54 26.80
CA ARG A 143 15.32 1.31 26.96
C ARG A 143 14.71 0.82 25.66
N TYR A 144 14.83 1.54 24.55
CA TYR A 144 14.30 1.10 23.27
C TYR A 144 15.19 1.59 22.14
N ASP A 145 15.27 0.82 21.05
CA ASP A 145 15.76 1.35 19.79
C ASP A 145 14.62 2.13 19.12
N MET A 146 14.80 3.44 18.99
CA MET A 146 13.75 4.37 18.57
C MET A 146 13.99 4.96 17.19
N LEU A 147 12.96 4.93 16.35
CA LEU A 147 12.92 5.60 15.05
C LEU A 147 11.89 6.73 15.07
N GLY A 148 12.37 7.97 14.96
CA GLY A 148 11.52 9.13 14.81
C GLY A 148 11.10 9.33 13.36
N ALA A 149 9.80 9.37 13.10
CA ALA A 149 9.23 9.78 11.82
C ALA A 149 9.12 11.31 11.80
N ILE A 150 9.93 11.96 10.96
CA ILE A 150 10.01 13.42 10.87
C ILE A 150 9.88 13.89 9.43
N ASN A 151 9.08 14.92 9.20
CA ASN A 151 8.98 15.52 7.87
C ASN A 151 10.37 15.95 7.34
N HIS A 152 10.68 15.59 6.10
CA HIS A 152 11.95 15.83 5.42
C HIS A 152 12.39 17.29 5.51
N SER A 153 11.48 18.24 5.27
CA SER A 153 11.78 19.67 5.38
C SER A 153 12.06 20.09 6.83
N ALA A 154 11.29 19.55 7.77
CA ALA A 154 11.46 19.84 9.20
C ALA A 154 12.82 19.34 9.72
N PHE A 155 13.25 18.14 9.31
CA PHE A 155 14.55 17.57 9.66
C PHE A 155 15.69 18.54 9.28
N TYR A 156 15.77 18.94 8.01
CA TYR A 156 16.91 19.74 7.54
C TYR A 156 16.86 21.23 7.88
N HIS A 157 15.71 21.77 8.29
CA HIS A 157 15.53 23.23 8.43
C HIS A 157 15.00 23.69 9.79
N LYS A 158 14.52 22.78 10.66
CA LYS A 158 13.95 23.12 11.96
C LYS A 158 14.67 22.45 13.14
N SER A 159 15.83 21.86 12.90
CA SER A 159 16.70 21.32 13.95
C SER A 159 17.35 22.44 14.77
N GLN A 160 17.76 22.11 16.00
CA GLN A 160 18.64 22.95 16.82
C GLN A 160 19.94 22.19 17.07
N GLN A 161 21.08 22.84 16.90
CA GLN A 161 22.38 22.26 17.24
C GLN A 161 22.47 22.08 18.77
N VAL A 162 22.71 20.84 19.21
CA VAL A 162 22.89 20.47 20.62
C VAL A 162 24.24 19.81 20.77
N LYS A 163 25.04 20.24 21.75
CA LYS A 163 26.31 19.60 22.09
C LYS A 163 26.10 18.76 23.34
N LEU A 164 26.43 17.48 23.24
CA LEU A 164 26.39 16.54 24.36
C LEU A 164 27.73 15.79 24.36
N ASP A 165 28.45 15.89 25.48
CA ASP A 165 29.84 15.45 25.59
C ASP A 165 30.75 16.01 24.48
N GLN A 166 31.36 15.14 23.66
CA GLN A 166 32.22 15.53 22.55
C GLN A 166 31.47 15.63 21.21
N ASP A 167 30.21 15.16 21.18
CA ASP A 167 29.43 15.03 19.96
C ASP A 167 28.46 16.21 19.75
N THR A 168 28.12 16.45 18.49
CA THR A 168 27.12 17.44 18.11
C THR A 168 25.94 16.77 17.42
N PHE A 169 24.75 17.04 17.92
CA PHE A 169 23.49 16.46 17.45
C PHE A 169 22.55 17.50 16.85
N ALA A 170 21.61 17.02 16.03
CA ALA A 170 20.42 17.76 15.65
C ALA A 170 19.28 17.45 16.64
N GLY A 171 18.88 18.46 17.42
CA GLY A 171 17.84 18.35 18.44
C GLY A 171 16.45 18.76 17.94
N TYR A 172 15.44 17.95 18.21
CA TYR A 172 14.05 18.14 17.79
C TYR A 172 13.08 18.04 18.97
N LYS A 173 12.05 18.88 18.98
CA LYS A 173 10.93 18.78 19.93
C LYS A 173 9.98 17.67 19.51
N LEU A 174 9.24 17.09 20.46
CA LEU A 174 8.25 16.04 20.18
C LEU A 174 7.21 16.43 19.12
N ASN A 175 6.80 17.70 19.06
CA ASN A 175 5.82 18.18 18.08
C ASN A 175 6.38 18.33 16.64
N GLN A 176 7.65 17.98 16.44
CA GLN A 176 8.27 17.92 15.11
C GLN A 176 8.26 16.51 14.54
N PHE A 177 7.88 15.52 15.35
CA PHE A 177 7.69 14.13 14.92
C PHE A 177 6.20 13.88 14.69
N ASP A 178 5.90 13.14 13.62
CA ASP A 178 4.55 12.63 13.39
C ASP A 178 4.28 11.47 14.37
N LEU A 179 5.26 10.57 14.47
CA LEU A 179 5.30 9.47 15.44
C LEU A 179 6.74 9.05 15.77
N ILE A 180 6.91 8.28 16.84
CA ILE A 180 8.14 7.59 17.22
C ILE A 180 7.81 6.10 17.31
N LEU A 181 8.50 5.30 16.51
CA LEU A 181 8.47 3.85 16.55
C LEU A 181 9.54 3.36 17.51
N ALA A 182 9.32 2.23 18.18
CA ALA A 182 10.29 1.70 19.12
C ALA A 182 10.24 0.18 19.25
N ASN A 183 11.42 -0.45 19.12
CA ASN A 183 11.64 -1.85 19.43
C ASN A 183 12.27 -2.01 20.81
N PRO A 184 11.87 -3.05 21.58
CA PRO A 184 12.65 -3.50 22.72
C PRO A 184 14.12 -3.65 22.36
N LYS A 185 14.99 -3.23 23.28
CA LYS A 185 16.42 -3.40 23.23
C LYS A 185 16.87 -4.57 24.11
N ALA A 186 17.75 -5.42 23.57
CA ALA A 186 18.30 -6.60 24.24
C ALA A 186 18.85 -6.29 25.64
N GLY A 187 18.68 -7.25 26.57
CA GLY A 187 19.18 -7.18 27.94
C GLY A 187 18.40 -6.29 28.90
N ASN A 188 17.37 -5.57 28.43
CA ASN A 188 16.47 -4.79 29.28
C ASN A 188 15.22 -5.60 29.68
N GLU A 189 14.75 -5.45 30.91
CA GLU A 189 13.48 -6.06 31.33
C GLU A 189 12.27 -5.20 30.90
N TYR A 190 11.26 -5.85 30.32
CA TYR A 190 9.96 -5.26 29.96
C TYR A 190 8.82 -6.00 30.62
N TYR A 191 7.73 -5.27 30.85
CA TYR A 191 6.54 -5.73 31.57
C TYR A 191 5.33 -5.69 30.64
N TYR A 192 4.54 -6.76 30.65
CA TYR A 192 3.39 -6.93 29.78
C TYR A 192 2.14 -7.31 30.55
N THR A 193 0.99 -6.85 30.03
CA THR A 193 -0.31 -7.41 30.38
C THR A 193 -1.27 -7.34 29.21
N VAL A 194 -2.32 -8.15 29.27
CA VAL A 194 -3.39 -8.18 28.28
C VAL A 194 -4.72 -8.02 29.00
N LEU A 195 -5.61 -7.19 28.44
CA LEU A 195 -7.01 -7.11 28.87
C LEU A 195 -7.94 -7.27 27.68
N ALA A 196 -9.11 -7.84 27.92
CA ALA A 196 -10.12 -8.03 26.87
C ALA A 196 -11.17 -6.91 26.89
N VAL A 197 -11.70 -6.58 25.71
CA VAL A 197 -12.80 -5.62 25.51
C VAL A 197 -13.98 -6.37 24.91
N ASN A 198 -15.15 -6.25 25.53
CA ASN A 198 -16.37 -6.89 25.02
C ASN A 198 -17.14 -6.00 24.04
N GLU A 199 -18.15 -6.58 23.38
CA GLU A 199 -19.01 -5.89 22.40
C GLU A 199 -19.73 -4.63 22.92
N ARG A 200 -19.83 -4.47 24.24
CA ARG A 200 -20.40 -3.26 24.88
C ARG A 200 -19.35 -2.17 25.11
N GLY A 201 -18.12 -2.37 24.65
CA GLY A 201 -16.99 -1.48 24.89
C GLY A 201 -16.48 -1.50 26.34
N ARG A 202 -16.84 -2.51 27.15
CA ARG A 202 -16.35 -2.64 28.52
C ARG A 202 -14.97 -3.30 28.50
N HIS A 203 -14.01 -2.65 29.13
CA HIS A 203 -12.67 -3.20 29.37
C HIS A 203 -12.77 -4.10 30.60
N LEU A 204 -12.38 -5.36 30.44
CA LEU A 204 -12.38 -6.36 31.50
C LEU A 204 -11.09 -6.23 32.35
N PRO A 205 -11.01 -6.88 33.52
CA PRO A 205 -9.79 -6.90 34.32
C PRO A 205 -8.60 -7.43 33.52
N ALA A 206 -7.45 -6.77 33.65
CA ALA A 206 -6.22 -7.18 32.99
C ALA A 206 -5.64 -8.45 33.59
N ALA A 207 -4.88 -9.20 32.79
CA ALA A 207 -4.08 -10.32 33.25
C ALA A 207 -3.05 -9.88 34.31
N GLU A 208 -2.54 -10.84 35.08
CA GLU A 208 -1.36 -10.60 35.91
C GLU A 208 -0.19 -10.12 35.05
N ILE A 209 0.56 -9.15 35.54
CA ILE A 209 1.71 -8.60 34.81
C ILE A 209 2.81 -9.66 34.81
N VAL A 210 3.36 -9.90 33.64
CA VAL A 210 4.53 -10.75 33.43
C VAL A 210 5.68 -9.91 32.90
N SER A 211 6.91 -10.36 33.07
CA SER A 211 8.08 -9.72 32.47
C SER A 211 8.87 -10.70 31.60
N ALA A 212 9.62 -10.14 30.66
CA ALA A 212 10.60 -10.85 29.84
C ALA A 212 11.78 -9.92 29.55
N ILE A 213 12.93 -10.51 29.28
CA ILE A 213 14.15 -9.83 28.84
C ILE A 213 14.43 -10.38 27.45
N PRO A 214 14.39 -9.56 26.38
CA PRO A 214 14.74 -10.03 25.07
C PRO A 214 16.26 -10.17 24.99
N VAL A 215 16.73 -11.21 24.31
CA VAL A 215 18.14 -11.51 24.13
C VAL A 215 18.38 -11.90 22.69
N ASP A 216 19.54 -11.51 22.18
CA ASP A 216 19.96 -11.92 20.84
C ASP A 216 20.13 -13.45 20.82
N ASN A 217 19.63 -14.10 19.77
CA ASN A 217 19.63 -15.56 19.65
C ASN A 217 20.41 -16.01 18.43
N ARG A 218 20.82 -17.29 18.42
CA ARG A 218 21.30 -17.90 17.19
C ARG A 218 20.22 -17.83 16.09
N PRO A 219 20.59 -17.55 14.83
CA PRO A 219 19.67 -17.60 13.69
C PRO A 219 18.98 -18.96 13.51
N ALA A 220 17.77 -18.97 12.95
CA ALA A 220 17.03 -20.20 12.65
C ALA A 220 17.77 -21.07 11.61
N ALA A 221 17.65 -22.40 11.71
CA ALA A 221 18.29 -23.37 10.81
C ALA A 221 17.41 -23.75 9.59
N ASP A 222 16.67 -22.80 9.03
CA ASP A 222 15.57 -23.05 8.10
C ASP A 222 15.64 -22.26 6.79
N ALA A 223 16.77 -21.59 6.51
CA ALA A 223 16.99 -20.90 5.26
C ALA A 223 16.78 -21.85 4.06
N VAL A 224 15.86 -21.48 3.17
CA VAL A 224 15.54 -22.28 1.98
C VAL A 224 16.62 -22.04 0.92
N VAL A 225 17.61 -22.93 0.87
CA VAL A 225 18.73 -22.85 -0.10
C VAL A 225 18.51 -23.76 -1.29
N ASN A 226 18.73 -23.21 -2.48
CA ASN A 226 18.82 -23.94 -3.74
C ASN A 226 20.15 -23.64 -4.44
N ALA A 227 20.70 -24.61 -5.16
CA ALA A 227 21.86 -24.36 -6.00
C ALA A 227 21.88 -25.19 -7.27
N THR A 228 22.45 -24.61 -8.32
CA THR A 228 22.66 -25.27 -9.62
C THR A 228 24.13 -25.19 -10.03
N TYR A 229 24.70 -26.34 -10.39
CA TYR A 229 26.01 -26.46 -11.04
C TYR A 229 25.85 -26.62 -12.55
N VAL A 230 26.58 -25.82 -13.30
CA VAL A 230 26.57 -25.80 -14.77
C VAL A 230 27.85 -26.44 -15.29
N GLU A 231 27.74 -27.67 -15.80
CA GLU A 231 28.89 -28.57 -15.96
C GLU A 231 29.96 -28.06 -16.94
N ASP A 232 29.54 -27.45 -18.04
CA ASP A 232 30.43 -27.05 -19.13
C ASP A 232 31.17 -25.74 -18.85
N THR A 233 30.59 -24.86 -18.02
CA THR A 233 31.18 -23.58 -17.60
C THR A 233 31.83 -23.66 -16.22
N GLN A 234 31.51 -24.70 -15.44
CA GLN A 234 31.89 -24.87 -14.03
C GLN A 234 31.38 -23.73 -13.13
N GLU A 235 30.26 -23.12 -13.52
CA GLU A 235 29.57 -22.12 -12.72
C GLU A 235 28.69 -22.79 -11.66
N LEU A 236 28.67 -22.21 -10.46
CA LEU A 236 27.80 -22.63 -9.37
C LEU A 236 26.99 -21.41 -8.91
N GLY A 237 25.68 -21.50 -9.07
CA GLY A 237 24.74 -20.47 -8.62
C GLY A 237 24.00 -20.93 -7.37
N PHE A 238 23.96 -20.08 -6.36
CA PHE A 238 23.16 -20.21 -5.16
C PHE A 238 22.00 -19.21 -5.20
N GLU A 239 20.85 -19.65 -4.75
CA GLU A 239 19.67 -18.84 -4.52
C GLU A 239 19.06 -19.27 -3.18
N TRP A 240 18.82 -18.33 -2.28
CA TRP A 240 18.24 -18.65 -0.98
C TRP A 240 17.32 -17.55 -0.47
N ASP A 241 16.33 -17.96 0.32
CA ASP A 241 15.55 -17.06 1.15
C ASP A 241 16.19 -16.95 2.54
N MET A 242 16.03 -15.79 3.18
CA MET A 242 16.51 -15.55 4.55
C MET A 242 15.87 -16.56 5.54
N PRO A 243 16.60 -16.99 6.59
CA PRO A 243 16.01 -17.78 7.66
C PRO A 243 14.94 -16.98 8.43
N GLU A 244 14.11 -17.67 9.21
CA GLU A 244 13.16 -17.02 10.12
C GLU A 244 13.88 -15.97 11.00
N MET A 245 13.33 -14.76 11.07
CA MET A 245 13.86 -13.61 11.80
C MET A 245 15.30 -13.15 11.41
N GLY A 246 15.86 -13.63 10.29
CA GLY A 246 17.25 -13.35 9.87
C GLY A 246 17.51 -11.97 9.25
N TYR A 247 16.98 -10.90 9.83
CA TYR A 247 17.16 -9.52 9.33
C TYR A 247 18.55 -8.93 9.63
N ASP A 248 19.26 -9.52 10.59
CA ASP A 248 20.54 -9.10 11.15
C ASP A 248 21.71 -9.99 10.75
N ILE A 249 21.51 -10.87 9.76
CA ILE A 249 22.59 -11.69 9.20
C ILE A 249 23.64 -10.80 8.54
N ALA A 250 24.87 -10.85 9.04
CA ALA A 250 26.01 -10.07 8.57
C ALA A 250 26.77 -10.77 7.42
N LEU A 251 26.82 -12.10 7.45
CA LEU A 251 27.61 -12.91 6.50
C LEU A 251 26.88 -14.19 6.13
N TYR A 252 26.82 -14.48 4.83
CA TYR A 252 26.45 -15.78 4.27
C TYR A 252 27.69 -16.46 3.67
N THR A 253 27.85 -17.75 3.90
CA THR A 253 28.94 -18.57 3.34
C THR A 253 28.37 -19.81 2.67
N GLY A 254 28.71 -19.99 1.39
CA GLY A 254 28.31 -21.17 0.61
C GLY A 254 29.34 -22.29 0.65
N TRP A 255 28.85 -23.53 0.75
CA TRP A 255 29.67 -24.73 0.83
C TRP A 255 29.14 -25.85 -0.07
N LEU A 256 30.05 -26.74 -0.50
CA LEU A 256 29.72 -28.03 -1.08
C LEU A 256 30.11 -29.15 -0.12
N LEU A 257 29.12 -29.84 0.44
CA LEU A 257 29.30 -30.95 1.37
C LEU A 257 29.18 -32.30 0.64
N PRO A 258 30.19 -33.18 0.71
CA PRO A 258 30.06 -34.55 0.20
C PRO A 258 28.90 -35.32 0.86
N LYS A 259 28.12 -36.09 0.07
CA LYS A 259 26.95 -36.83 0.58
C LYS A 259 27.24 -37.81 1.71
N ASP A 260 28.45 -38.35 1.80
CA ASP A 260 28.91 -39.23 2.89
C ASP A 260 29.21 -38.48 4.20
N ALA A 261 29.30 -37.14 4.17
CA ALA A 261 29.43 -36.28 5.35
C ALA A 261 28.09 -35.73 5.85
N VAL A 262 26.99 -35.90 5.11
CA VAL A 262 25.64 -35.45 5.50
C VAL A 262 25.17 -36.03 6.84
N PRO A 263 25.42 -37.31 7.19
CA PRO A 263 25.08 -37.83 8.51
C PRO A 263 25.77 -37.07 9.67
N LEU A 264 27.00 -36.59 9.46
CA LEU A 264 27.72 -35.76 10.44
C LEU A 264 27.04 -34.40 10.57
N PHE A 265 26.76 -33.72 9.45
CA PHE A 265 26.02 -32.46 9.45
C PHE A 265 24.70 -32.57 10.22
N LYS A 266 23.90 -33.61 9.94
CA LYS A 266 22.62 -33.81 10.64
C LYS A 266 22.78 -34.05 12.13
N ALA A 267 23.77 -34.85 12.54
CA ALA A 267 24.05 -35.08 13.96
C ALA A 267 24.52 -33.80 14.66
N GLU A 268 25.32 -32.96 14.01
CA GLU A 268 25.75 -31.67 14.57
C GLU A 268 24.61 -30.65 14.63
N GLN A 269 23.70 -30.64 13.64
CA GLN A 269 22.49 -29.81 13.73
C GLN A 269 21.58 -30.24 14.90
N GLU A 270 21.45 -31.54 15.18
CA GLU A 270 20.73 -32.03 16.37
C GLU A 270 21.41 -31.57 17.67
N LEU A 271 22.75 -31.51 17.73
CA LEU A 271 23.47 -30.97 18.88
C LEU A 271 23.24 -29.45 19.02
N ASN A 272 23.29 -28.72 17.90
CA ASN A 272 23.09 -27.27 17.86
C ASN A 272 21.70 -26.85 18.34
N LEU A 273 20.67 -27.68 18.20
CA LEU A 273 19.32 -27.39 18.73
C LEU A 273 19.28 -27.27 20.27
N THR A 274 20.28 -27.79 20.97
CA THR A 274 20.34 -27.80 22.45
C THR A 274 21.59 -27.14 23.03
N ALA A 275 22.50 -26.67 22.17
CA ALA A 275 23.71 -25.95 22.58
C ALA A 275 23.38 -24.48 22.85
N GLU A 276 24.13 -23.85 23.78
CA GLU A 276 24.09 -22.40 24.00
C GLU A 276 24.37 -21.65 22.69
N ASP A 277 23.80 -20.46 22.51
CA ASP A 277 23.83 -19.71 21.25
C ASP A 277 25.26 -19.37 20.77
N GLU A 278 26.20 -19.15 21.70
CA GLU A 278 27.62 -18.96 21.40
C GLU A 278 28.31 -20.20 20.78
N GLN A 279 27.77 -21.40 20.98
CA GLN A 279 28.43 -22.66 20.63
C GLN A 279 27.84 -23.30 19.37
N PHE A 280 28.54 -23.17 18.25
CA PHE A 280 28.15 -23.79 16.98
C PHE A 280 29.03 -25.02 16.64
N HIS A 281 28.43 -26.21 16.60
CA HIS A 281 29.06 -27.45 16.13
C HIS A 281 29.05 -27.52 14.60
N ALA A 282 30.24 -27.50 14.00
CA ALA A 282 30.39 -27.46 12.55
C ALA A 282 31.61 -28.24 12.01
N ALA A 283 31.99 -29.36 12.63
CA ALA A 283 33.09 -30.20 12.16
C ALA A 283 32.87 -30.70 10.71
N TRP A 284 31.63 -30.74 10.23
CA TRP A 284 31.32 -30.95 8.81
C TRP A 284 32.03 -29.97 7.87
N GLN A 285 32.37 -28.75 8.30
CA GLN A 285 33.08 -27.76 7.48
C GLN A 285 34.47 -28.24 7.05
N GLU A 286 35.17 -29.02 7.88
CA GLU A 286 36.47 -29.61 7.53
C GLU A 286 36.39 -30.62 6.37
N ARG A 287 35.18 -31.16 6.12
CA ARG A 287 34.90 -32.09 5.03
C ARG A 287 34.21 -31.43 3.84
N ALA A 288 33.85 -30.16 3.94
CA ALA A 288 33.17 -29.39 2.91
C ALA A 288 34.16 -28.51 2.14
N ILE A 289 33.77 -28.07 0.95
CA ILE A 289 34.52 -27.10 0.15
C ILE A 289 33.84 -25.75 0.31
N LYS A 290 34.54 -24.75 0.86
CA LYS A 290 34.06 -23.37 0.89
C LYS A 290 34.07 -22.79 -0.52
N VAL A 291 32.98 -22.13 -0.89
CA VAL A 291 32.76 -21.63 -2.25
C VAL A 291 32.77 -20.10 -2.30
N PHE A 292 32.10 -19.42 -1.37
CA PHE A 292 32.01 -17.96 -1.32
C PHE A 292 31.73 -17.45 0.10
N ASP A 293 32.01 -16.16 0.30
CA ASP A 293 31.49 -15.32 1.39
C ASP A 293 30.71 -14.15 0.77
N SER A 294 29.53 -13.85 1.31
CA SER A 294 28.66 -12.78 0.81
C SER A 294 28.20 -11.91 1.99
N TYR A 295 28.68 -10.67 2.01
CA TYR A 295 28.30 -9.65 2.98
C TYR A 295 27.11 -8.88 2.41
N VAL A 296 25.91 -9.22 2.87
CA VAL A 296 24.67 -8.69 2.28
C VAL A 296 24.13 -7.58 3.16
N THR A 297 23.84 -6.41 2.57
CA THR A 297 23.06 -5.36 3.24
C THR A 297 21.57 -5.65 3.03
N SER A 298 20.82 -5.73 4.15
CA SER A 298 19.46 -6.27 4.22
C SER A 298 18.42 -5.54 3.35
N GLY A 299 17.30 -6.24 3.06
CA GLY A 299 16.08 -5.67 2.47
C GLY A 299 15.37 -6.53 1.44
N SER A 300 16.02 -7.55 0.86
CA SER A 300 15.40 -8.49 -0.07
C SER A 300 15.12 -9.84 0.58
N LYS A 301 13.96 -10.43 0.27
CA LYS A 301 13.59 -11.77 0.76
C LYS A 301 14.47 -12.87 0.16
N THR A 302 14.83 -12.75 -1.12
CA THR A 302 15.66 -13.72 -1.84
C THR A 302 17.00 -13.10 -2.19
N LEU A 303 18.06 -13.89 -2.01
CA LEU A 303 19.46 -13.54 -2.22
C LEU A 303 20.12 -14.52 -3.19
N TYR A 304 21.24 -14.11 -3.77
CA TYR A 304 21.91 -14.84 -4.84
C TYR A 304 23.42 -14.69 -4.76
N GLU A 305 24.11 -15.74 -5.15
CA GLU A 305 25.56 -15.68 -5.38
C GLU A 305 25.92 -16.58 -6.56
N LYS A 306 26.80 -16.09 -7.44
CA LYS A 306 27.28 -16.87 -8.59
C LYS A 306 28.80 -16.87 -8.60
N VAL A 307 29.39 -18.05 -8.60
CA VAL A 307 30.83 -18.20 -8.72
C VAL A 307 31.22 -19.11 -9.89
N ASN A 308 32.45 -18.97 -10.35
CA ASN A 308 33.08 -19.90 -11.27
C ASN A 308 34.15 -20.70 -10.51
N LEU A 309 33.96 -22.02 -10.36
CA LEU A 309 34.88 -22.85 -9.56
C LEU A 309 36.31 -22.86 -10.12
N LYS A 310 36.44 -22.79 -11.45
CA LYS A 310 37.74 -22.75 -12.12
C LYS A 310 38.49 -21.45 -11.83
N GLU A 311 37.80 -20.31 -11.83
CA GLU A 311 38.38 -19.00 -11.50
C GLU A 311 38.81 -18.92 -10.03
N LEU A 312 38.07 -19.60 -9.14
CA LEU A 312 38.42 -19.76 -7.73
C LEU A 312 39.54 -20.79 -7.49
N GLY A 313 40.02 -21.50 -8.53
CA GLY A 313 41.01 -22.56 -8.38
C GLY A 313 40.49 -23.81 -7.66
N ILE A 314 39.17 -23.95 -7.54
CA ILE A 314 38.51 -25.09 -6.89
C ILE A 314 38.32 -26.22 -7.92
N SER A 315 38.81 -27.41 -7.59
CA SER A 315 38.59 -28.62 -8.38
C SER A 315 37.81 -29.65 -7.54
N LEU A 316 36.70 -30.15 -8.08
CA LEU A 316 35.91 -31.17 -7.41
C LEU A 316 36.63 -32.51 -7.45
N SER A 317 36.80 -33.14 -6.29
CA SER A 317 37.46 -34.46 -6.16
C SER A 317 36.54 -35.64 -6.50
N ARG A 318 35.25 -35.37 -6.71
CA ARG A 318 34.18 -36.34 -7.02
C ARG A 318 33.23 -35.73 -8.06
N ALA A 319 32.26 -36.50 -8.54
CA ALA A 319 31.23 -35.94 -9.42
C ALA A 319 30.41 -34.87 -8.68
N ALA A 320 29.98 -33.81 -9.36
CA ALA A 320 29.18 -32.76 -8.74
C ALA A 320 27.91 -33.32 -8.08
N SER A 321 27.29 -34.34 -8.68
CA SER A 321 26.12 -35.05 -8.11
C SER A 321 26.37 -35.73 -6.76
N ASP A 322 27.63 -35.85 -6.32
CA ASP A 322 28.02 -36.45 -5.03
C ASP A 322 28.11 -35.42 -3.89
N TYR A 323 27.81 -34.15 -4.16
CA TYR A 323 27.78 -33.07 -3.19
C TYR A 323 26.33 -32.59 -2.93
N LEU A 324 26.11 -32.00 -1.77
CA LEU A 324 24.95 -31.19 -1.44
C LEU A 324 25.40 -29.75 -1.10
N PRO A 325 24.68 -28.72 -1.58
CA PRO A 325 24.91 -27.35 -1.16
C PRO A 325 24.57 -27.17 0.32
N VAL A 326 25.42 -26.47 1.06
CA VAL A 326 25.15 -26.00 2.42
C VAL A 326 25.38 -24.51 2.46
N LEU A 327 24.47 -23.78 3.10
CA LEU A 327 24.59 -22.36 3.37
C LEU A 327 24.75 -22.19 4.88
N SER A 328 25.89 -21.68 5.34
CA SER A 328 26.03 -21.21 6.72
C SER A 328 25.91 -19.69 6.75
N TYR A 329 25.48 -19.16 7.88
CA TYR A 329 25.28 -17.72 8.06
C TYR A 329 25.58 -17.30 9.48
N MET A 330 25.98 -16.05 9.62
CA MET A 330 26.43 -15.43 10.86
C MET A 330 25.80 -14.05 11.01
N ASP A 331 25.20 -13.76 12.16
CA ASP A 331 24.67 -12.44 12.51
C ASP A 331 25.77 -11.45 12.95
N TYR A 332 25.36 -10.22 13.28
CA TYR A 332 26.28 -9.19 13.77
C TYR A 332 26.87 -9.50 15.15
N SER A 333 26.21 -10.30 15.97
CA SER A 333 26.69 -10.80 17.27
C SER A 333 27.58 -12.04 17.18
N GLN A 334 27.86 -12.51 15.96
CA GLN A 334 28.69 -13.66 15.63
C GLN A 334 28.05 -15.02 15.94
N TYR A 335 26.74 -15.09 16.25
CA TYR A 335 26.07 -16.39 16.33
C TYR A 335 25.84 -16.95 14.93
N GLN A 336 25.84 -18.27 14.82
CA GLN A 336 25.94 -18.97 13.54
C GLN A 336 24.97 -20.13 13.44
N ASN A 337 24.44 -20.34 12.24
CA ASN A 337 23.72 -21.56 11.90
C ASN A 337 23.95 -21.95 10.43
N ALA A 338 23.38 -23.09 10.02
CA ALA A 338 23.48 -23.56 8.65
C ALA A 338 22.25 -24.35 8.19
N SER A 339 21.95 -24.23 6.90
CA SER A 339 20.89 -24.96 6.21
C SER A 339 21.47 -25.74 5.02
N ILE A 340 20.95 -26.94 4.78
CA ILE A 340 21.38 -27.83 3.69
C ILE A 340 20.29 -27.93 2.63
N ALA A 341 20.68 -27.86 1.35
CA ALA A 341 19.76 -28.04 0.23
C ALA A 341 19.44 -29.52 0.00
N ASP A 342 18.24 -29.81 -0.52
CA ASP A 342 17.81 -31.17 -0.85
C ASP A 342 18.64 -31.81 -1.97
N THR A 343 19.10 -31.00 -2.93
CA THR A 343 19.89 -31.45 -4.07
C THR A 343 20.78 -30.34 -4.62
N LEU A 344 21.88 -30.73 -5.26
CA LEU A 344 22.56 -29.89 -6.24
C LEU A 344 21.95 -30.18 -7.61
N TYR A 345 21.34 -29.18 -8.25
CA TYR A 345 20.84 -29.36 -9.61
C TYR A 345 22.02 -29.31 -10.60
N ILE A 346 22.04 -30.25 -11.56
CA ILE A 346 23.07 -30.30 -12.59
C ILE A 346 22.45 -29.88 -13.93
N LYS A 347 23.03 -28.87 -14.56
CA LYS A 347 22.55 -28.28 -15.82
C LYS A 347 23.71 -28.06 -16.79
N HIS A 348 23.36 -27.75 -18.03
CA HIS A 348 24.28 -27.33 -19.08
C HIS A 348 23.96 -25.92 -19.54
N SER A 349 24.97 -25.11 -19.90
CA SER A 349 24.78 -23.70 -20.26
C SER A 349 23.83 -23.48 -21.44
N SER A 350 23.73 -24.46 -22.35
CA SER A 350 22.76 -24.46 -23.46
C SER A 350 21.29 -24.45 -23.03
N GLN A 351 21.02 -24.73 -21.76
CA GLN A 351 19.68 -24.70 -21.17
C GLN A 351 19.32 -23.34 -20.58
N TYR A 352 20.25 -22.38 -20.53
CA TYR A 352 19.96 -21.04 -20.01
C TYR A 352 18.77 -20.44 -20.77
N PRO A 353 17.79 -19.84 -20.06
CA PRO A 353 16.76 -19.09 -20.73
C PRO A 353 17.37 -17.84 -21.39
N ASP A 354 16.76 -17.36 -22.47
CA ASP A 354 17.28 -16.16 -23.14
C ASP A 354 16.96 -14.95 -22.27
N LEU A 355 17.99 -14.32 -21.72
CA LEU A 355 17.83 -13.11 -20.94
C LEU A 355 17.36 -11.97 -21.86
N PRO A 356 16.21 -11.33 -21.56
CA PRO A 356 15.67 -10.30 -22.42
C PRO A 356 16.59 -9.07 -22.42
N ALA A 357 16.88 -8.54 -23.60
CA ALA A 357 17.44 -7.20 -23.68
C ALA A 357 16.48 -6.23 -22.99
N PHE A 358 17.02 -5.31 -22.20
CA PHE A 358 16.23 -4.30 -21.52
C PHE A 358 16.77 -2.91 -21.76
N SER A 359 15.92 -1.93 -21.48
CA SER A 359 16.27 -0.51 -21.58
C SER A 359 15.56 0.28 -20.50
N VAL A 360 16.21 1.33 -20.03
CA VAL A 360 15.70 2.20 -18.97
C VAL A 360 15.40 3.56 -19.56
N HIS A 361 14.24 4.09 -19.23
CA HIS A 361 13.74 5.38 -19.71
C HIS A 361 13.16 6.16 -18.54
N ASP A 362 13.26 7.48 -18.57
CA ASP A 362 12.41 8.32 -17.73
C ASP A 362 10.94 8.06 -18.11
N LYS A 363 10.06 7.85 -17.12
CA LYS A 363 8.67 7.53 -17.39
C LYS A 363 7.99 8.74 -18.02
N GLN A 364 7.22 8.52 -19.08
CA GLN A 364 6.48 9.60 -19.72
C GLN A 364 5.20 9.90 -18.95
N ASN A 365 4.80 11.18 -18.97
CA ASN A 365 3.57 11.70 -18.38
C ASN A 365 3.44 11.48 -16.86
N ASP A 366 4.55 11.49 -16.14
CA ASP A 366 4.59 11.31 -14.69
C ASP A 366 5.04 12.58 -13.95
N LYS A 367 5.08 12.49 -12.61
CA LYS A 367 5.55 13.58 -11.75
C LYS A 367 7.07 13.56 -11.56
N GLY A 368 7.80 12.84 -12.40
CA GLY A 368 9.24 12.62 -12.26
C GLY A 368 9.55 11.74 -11.08
N ASP A 369 8.69 10.75 -10.80
CA ASP A 369 8.78 9.85 -9.67
C ASP A 369 8.96 8.40 -10.11
N SER A 370 9.21 8.14 -11.39
CA SER A 370 9.39 6.77 -11.88
C SER A 370 10.39 6.68 -13.04
N ASN A 371 11.23 5.64 -13.00
CA ASN A 371 11.94 5.18 -14.20
C ASN A 371 11.23 3.95 -14.76
N HIS A 372 11.06 3.90 -16.08
CA HIS A 372 10.47 2.78 -16.80
C HIS A 372 11.54 1.83 -17.33
N LEU A 373 11.46 0.57 -16.93
CA LEU A 373 12.31 -0.50 -17.43
C LEU A 373 11.52 -1.33 -18.45
N SER A 374 11.92 -1.26 -19.70
CA SER A 374 11.34 -2.03 -20.80
C SER A 374 12.16 -3.29 -21.04
N MET A 375 11.55 -4.48 -20.91
CA MET A 375 12.19 -5.80 -20.90
C MET A 375 11.70 -6.70 -22.05
N GLY A 376 11.54 -6.08 -23.22
CA GLY A 376 11.10 -6.76 -24.43
C GLY A 376 9.72 -6.35 -24.91
N LYS A 377 9.29 -6.98 -26.00
CA LYS A 377 8.05 -6.63 -26.71
C LYS A 377 6.82 -7.23 -26.04
N PRO A 378 5.63 -6.64 -26.25
CA PRO A 378 4.40 -7.13 -25.65
C PRO A 378 4.11 -8.58 -26.01
N ILE A 379 3.52 -9.30 -25.06
CA ILE A 379 3.08 -10.68 -25.26
C ILE A 379 1.60 -10.77 -24.97
N VAL A 380 0.92 -11.59 -25.77
CA VAL A 380 -0.48 -11.90 -25.56
C VAL A 380 -0.59 -13.35 -25.13
N TYR A 381 -1.38 -13.63 -24.11
CA TYR A 381 -1.64 -14.99 -23.66
C TYR A 381 -3.11 -15.14 -23.29
N ILE A 382 -3.66 -16.32 -23.58
CA ILE A 382 -5.04 -16.65 -23.26
C ILE A 382 -5.09 -17.04 -21.78
N THR A 383 -6.04 -16.48 -21.04
CA THR A 383 -6.27 -16.85 -19.63
C THR A 383 -7.23 -18.02 -19.57
N GLN A 384 -8.40 -17.88 -20.21
CA GLN A 384 -9.43 -18.91 -20.26
C GLN A 384 -10.26 -18.84 -21.54
N ALA A 385 -10.89 -19.97 -21.89
CA ALA A 385 -11.90 -20.03 -22.93
C ALA A 385 -13.12 -20.83 -22.51
N SER A 386 -14.28 -20.46 -23.04
CA SER A 386 -15.56 -21.12 -22.75
C SER A 386 -16.47 -21.14 -23.98
N TYR A 387 -17.37 -22.12 -24.03
CA TYR A 387 -18.37 -22.19 -25.09
C TYR A 387 -19.42 -21.09 -24.92
N THR A 388 -19.81 -20.46 -26.04
CA THR A 388 -20.83 -19.39 -26.03
C THR A 388 -22.26 -19.91 -26.20
N SER A 389 -22.42 -21.18 -26.57
CA SER A 389 -23.70 -21.78 -26.90
C SER A 389 -23.75 -23.23 -26.41
N SER A 390 -24.96 -23.75 -26.15
CA SER A 390 -25.18 -25.17 -25.83
C SER A 390 -24.83 -26.13 -26.97
N ARG A 391 -24.65 -25.62 -28.19
CA ARG A 391 -24.20 -26.41 -29.35
C ARG A 391 -22.69 -26.59 -29.40
N HIS A 392 -21.96 -25.87 -28.54
CA HIS A 392 -20.50 -25.94 -28.43
C HIS A 392 -19.75 -25.73 -29.77
N ASP A 393 -20.34 -24.98 -30.68
CA ASP A 393 -19.81 -24.69 -32.02
C ASP A 393 -18.95 -23.42 -32.08
N LYS A 394 -18.81 -22.72 -30.96
CA LYS A 394 -18.10 -21.45 -30.85
C LYS A 394 -17.47 -21.30 -29.47
N LEU A 395 -16.19 -20.92 -29.45
CA LEU A 395 -15.46 -20.56 -28.24
C LEU A 395 -15.28 -19.05 -28.14
N LYS A 396 -15.42 -18.55 -26.93
CA LYS A 396 -15.00 -17.21 -26.49
C LYS A 396 -13.74 -17.36 -25.67
N PHE A 397 -12.72 -16.58 -26.00
CA PHE A 397 -11.44 -16.55 -25.31
C PHE A 397 -11.29 -15.20 -24.62
N ASN A 398 -10.87 -15.23 -23.36
CA ASN A 398 -10.36 -14.06 -22.66
C ASN A 398 -8.84 -14.15 -22.71
N TYR A 399 -8.19 -13.04 -23.04
CA TYR A 399 -6.74 -12.97 -23.10
C TYR A 399 -6.25 -11.73 -22.35
N GLU A 400 -5.01 -11.79 -21.90
CA GLU A 400 -4.32 -10.64 -21.32
C GLU A 400 -3.12 -10.27 -22.17
N ILE A 401 -2.72 -9.01 -22.04
CA ILE A 401 -1.55 -8.46 -22.72
C ILE A 401 -0.54 -8.09 -21.64
N LEU A 402 0.66 -8.62 -21.77
CA LEU A 402 1.83 -8.17 -21.04
C LEU A 402 2.38 -6.97 -21.79
N GLU A 403 1.92 -5.79 -21.39
CA GLU A 403 2.13 -4.55 -22.12
C GLU A 403 3.54 -4.00 -21.97
N ASN A 404 3.92 -3.17 -22.93
CA ASN A 404 5.08 -2.30 -22.88
C ASN A 404 4.81 -1.10 -23.78
N TYR A 405 4.69 0.09 -23.18
CA TYR A 405 4.22 1.27 -23.90
C TYR A 405 5.18 1.75 -25.00
N LEU A 406 6.46 1.37 -24.96
CA LEU A 406 7.42 1.68 -26.02
C LEU A 406 7.10 0.95 -27.34
N TYR A 407 6.28 -0.10 -27.26
CA TYR A 407 5.89 -0.95 -28.36
C TYR A 407 4.35 -0.96 -28.50
N PRO A 408 3.73 0.15 -28.91
CA PRO A 408 2.29 0.23 -29.03
C PRO A 408 1.77 -0.78 -30.06
N ILE A 409 0.80 -1.57 -29.65
CA ILE A 409 0.18 -2.61 -30.47
C ILE A 409 -0.74 -1.97 -31.52
N GLU A 410 -0.67 -2.48 -32.74
CA GLU A 410 -1.59 -2.17 -33.84
C GLU A 410 -2.61 -3.28 -34.03
N ARG A 411 -2.15 -4.55 -34.10
CA ARG A 411 -3.01 -5.70 -34.37
C ARG A 411 -2.49 -6.96 -33.70
N LEU A 412 -3.40 -7.88 -33.42
CA LEU A 412 -3.11 -9.20 -32.89
C LEU A 412 -3.59 -10.28 -33.85
N ARG A 413 -2.86 -11.39 -33.92
CA ARG A 413 -3.27 -12.59 -34.65
C ARG A 413 -3.13 -13.82 -33.78
N PHE A 414 -4.22 -14.56 -33.68
CA PHE A 414 -4.32 -15.82 -32.96
C PHE A 414 -4.51 -16.95 -33.96
N THR A 415 -3.60 -17.92 -33.97
CA THR A 415 -3.69 -19.12 -34.81
C THR A 415 -3.84 -20.34 -33.93
N PHE A 416 -4.95 -21.05 -34.03
CA PHE A 416 -5.26 -22.21 -33.22
C PHE A 416 -4.97 -23.49 -33.99
N LYS A 417 -4.29 -24.45 -33.36
CA LYS A 417 -3.85 -25.70 -33.99
C LYS A 417 -4.05 -26.88 -33.05
N GLU A 418 -4.36 -28.04 -33.61
CA GLU A 418 -4.28 -29.32 -32.89
C GLU A 418 -2.80 -29.69 -32.63
N ASP A 419 -2.55 -30.67 -31.75
CA ASP A 419 -1.21 -31.20 -31.49
C ASP A 419 -0.51 -31.77 -32.74
N SER A 420 -1.29 -32.23 -33.71
CA SER A 420 -0.81 -32.68 -35.02
C SER A 420 -0.31 -31.54 -35.93
N GLY A 421 -0.50 -30.28 -35.53
CA GLY A 421 -0.22 -29.09 -36.32
C GLY A 421 -1.36 -28.67 -37.26
N LYS A 422 -2.45 -29.45 -37.34
CA LYS A 422 -3.64 -29.10 -38.14
C LYS A 422 -4.28 -27.81 -37.61
N LYS A 423 -4.50 -26.83 -38.48
CA LYS A 423 -5.14 -25.55 -38.13
C LYS A 423 -6.62 -25.76 -37.81
N ILE A 424 -7.04 -25.31 -36.62
CA ILE A 424 -8.43 -25.28 -36.15
C ILE A 424 -9.11 -24.00 -36.65
N GLY A 425 -8.42 -22.87 -36.51
CA GLY A 425 -8.93 -21.56 -36.92
C GLY A 425 -7.92 -20.45 -36.72
N GLU A 426 -8.28 -19.25 -37.16
CA GLU A 426 -7.48 -18.04 -36.97
C GLU A 426 -8.40 -16.86 -36.74
N VAL A 427 -8.01 -15.99 -35.82
CA VAL A 427 -8.68 -14.72 -35.54
C VAL A 427 -7.64 -13.61 -35.63
N THR A 428 -7.95 -12.57 -36.40
CA THR A 428 -7.17 -11.33 -36.42
C THR A 428 -8.00 -10.24 -35.77
N GLU A 429 -7.39 -9.56 -34.83
CA GLU A 429 -8.01 -8.50 -34.04
C GLU A 429 -7.30 -7.18 -34.36
N TYR A 430 -8.08 -6.19 -34.76
CA TYR A 430 -7.58 -4.89 -35.23
C TYR A 430 -7.55 -3.84 -34.11
N TYR A 431 -8.22 -4.12 -33.01
CA TYR A 431 -8.25 -3.30 -31.81
C TYR A 431 -8.30 -4.24 -30.61
N PRO A 432 -7.26 -4.29 -29.74
CA PRO A 432 -7.22 -5.21 -28.62
C PRO A 432 -8.32 -4.90 -27.58
N ASP A 433 -9.37 -5.72 -27.51
CA ASP A 433 -10.48 -5.61 -26.56
C ASP A 433 -10.46 -6.69 -25.46
N LYS A 434 -9.37 -7.47 -25.39
CA LYS A 434 -9.15 -8.60 -24.46
C LYS A 434 -10.11 -9.79 -24.65
N LEU A 435 -10.89 -9.82 -25.74
CA LEU A 435 -11.94 -10.80 -25.96
C LEU A 435 -12.09 -11.17 -27.44
N ILE A 436 -11.71 -12.40 -27.79
CA ILE A 436 -11.93 -12.92 -29.15
C ILE A 436 -12.94 -14.07 -29.17
N THR A 437 -13.57 -14.25 -30.33
CA THR A 437 -14.41 -15.43 -30.56
C THR A 437 -14.05 -16.16 -31.84
N MET A 438 -14.09 -17.49 -31.80
CA MET A 438 -13.76 -18.36 -32.92
C MET A 438 -14.84 -19.44 -33.08
N LYS A 439 -15.29 -19.67 -34.32
CA LYS A 439 -16.14 -20.82 -34.65
C LYS A 439 -15.27 -22.07 -34.76
N LEU A 440 -15.74 -23.17 -34.19
CA LEU A 440 -15.04 -24.45 -34.22
C LEU A 440 -15.38 -25.24 -35.50
N PRO A 441 -14.42 -25.99 -36.08
CA PRO A 441 -14.69 -26.99 -37.10
C PRO A 441 -15.68 -28.05 -36.61
N LYS A 442 -16.51 -28.59 -37.52
CA LYS A 442 -17.53 -29.60 -37.16
C LYS A 442 -16.93 -30.91 -36.61
N ASP A 443 -15.70 -31.20 -36.98
CA ASP A 443 -14.92 -32.37 -36.60
C ASP A 443 -14.07 -32.13 -35.33
N PHE A 444 -14.17 -30.96 -34.69
CA PHE A 444 -13.46 -30.69 -33.44
C PHE A 444 -14.12 -31.44 -32.28
N GLU A 445 -13.31 -32.23 -31.57
CA GLU A 445 -13.75 -33.02 -30.43
C GLU A 445 -13.85 -32.16 -29.16
N HIS A 446 -14.97 -32.30 -28.45
CA HIS A 446 -15.25 -31.52 -27.24
C HIS A 446 -14.33 -31.94 -26.10
N GLY A 447 -13.83 -30.96 -25.35
CA GLY A 447 -12.89 -31.21 -24.25
C GLY A 447 -11.47 -31.55 -24.70
N LYS A 448 -11.20 -31.63 -26.02
CA LYS A 448 -9.85 -31.85 -26.53
C LYS A 448 -9.00 -30.58 -26.36
N SER A 449 -7.83 -30.73 -25.75
CA SER A 449 -6.82 -29.66 -25.63
C SER A 449 -6.21 -29.32 -27.00
N PHE A 450 -5.75 -28.09 -27.15
CA PHE A 450 -5.15 -27.60 -28.40
C PHE A 450 -4.11 -26.52 -28.12
N LYS A 451 -3.42 -26.04 -29.16
CA LYS A 451 -2.37 -25.02 -29.06
C LYS A 451 -2.81 -23.73 -29.70
N VAL A 452 -2.31 -22.62 -29.17
CA VAL A 452 -2.45 -21.30 -29.77
C VAL A 452 -1.08 -20.70 -30.03
N GLU A 453 -0.97 -20.05 -31.19
CA GLU A 453 0.16 -19.22 -31.58
C GLU A 453 -0.33 -17.78 -31.73
N THR A 454 0.26 -16.88 -30.95
CA THR A 454 -0.10 -15.47 -30.90
C THR A 454 1.00 -14.60 -31.48
N ARG A 455 0.64 -13.73 -32.42
CA ARG A 455 1.53 -12.74 -33.02
C ARG A 455 1.03 -11.33 -32.76
N VAL A 456 1.98 -10.45 -32.44
CA VAL A 456 1.74 -9.03 -32.22
C VAL A 456 2.27 -8.23 -33.41
N MET A 457 1.50 -7.28 -33.92
CA MET A 457 1.96 -6.28 -34.88
C MET A 457 2.05 -4.94 -34.16
N LEU A 458 3.25 -4.36 -34.13
CA LEU A 458 3.47 -3.03 -33.56
C LEU A 458 3.12 -1.94 -34.56
N ARG A 459 2.64 -0.78 -34.10
CA ARG A 459 2.27 0.36 -34.98
C ARG A 459 3.41 0.85 -35.87
N LYS A 460 4.65 0.67 -35.43
CA LYS A 460 5.84 1.06 -36.19
C LYS A 460 6.20 0.08 -37.32
N ASN A 461 5.62 -1.12 -37.36
CA ASN A 461 6.14 -2.24 -38.16
C ASN A 461 5.65 -2.34 -39.63
N LYS A 462 5.03 -1.30 -40.20
CA LYS A 462 4.61 -1.27 -41.62
C LYS A 462 3.93 -2.59 -42.10
N GLY A 463 3.07 -3.17 -41.26
CA GLY A 463 2.30 -4.38 -41.60
C GLY A 463 2.99 -5.73 -41.34
N LYS A 464 4.15 -5.77 -40.67
CA LYS A 464 4.83 -7.02 -40.30
C LYS A 464 4.54 -7.40 -38.83
N TYR A 465 4.24 -8.67 -38.62
CA TYR A 465 4.14 -9.24 -37.28
C TYR A 465 5.52 -9.46 -36.67
N GLU A 466 5.58 -9.37 -35.36
CA GLU A 466 6.76 -9.67 -34.56
C GLU A 466 7.05 -11.17 -34.54
N GLU A 467 8.34 -11.50 -34.59
CA GLU A 467 8.86 -12.85 -34.45
C GLU A 467 9.96 -12.84 -33.36
N PRO A 468 10.12 -13.93 -32.60
CA PRO A 468 9.32 -15.17 -32.64
C PRO A 468 7.92 -15.01 -32.03
N ALA A 469 6.94 -15.74 -32.57
CA ALA A 469 5.58 -15.81 -32.00
C ALA A 469 5.55 -16.45 -30.60
N ALA A 470 4.58 -16.03 -29.78
CA ALA A 470 4.29 -16.68 -28.51
C ALA A 470 3.39 -17.91 -28.72
N HIS A 471 3.66 -18.98 -27.96
CA HIS A 471 2.98 -20.26 -28.05
C HIS A 471 2.45 -20.67 -26.68
N GLN A 472 1.25 -21.21 -26.64
CA GLN A 472 0.59 -21.61 -25.39
C GLN A 472 -0.29 -22.85 -25.62
N ASP A 473 -0.39 -23.69 -24.59
CA ASP A 473 -1.31 -24.81 -24.55
C ASP A 473 -2.66 -24.35 -23.98
N ILE A 474 -3.76 -24.74 -24.61
CA ILE A 474 -5.12 -24.50 -24.17
C ILE A 474 -5.70 -25.82 -23.70
N VAL A 475 -5.73 -25.99 -22.37
CA VAL A 475 -6.03 -27.26 -21.70
C VAL A 475 -7.45 -27.25 -21.18
N TYR A 476 -8.24 -28.27 -21.50
CA TYR A 476 -9.58 -28.42 -20.93
C TYR A 476 -9.50 -28.93 -19.50
N GLU A 477 -10.19 -28.25 -18.60
CA GLU A 477 -10.30 -28.63 -17.19
C GLU A 477 -11.72 -29.13 -16.90
N GLU A 478 -11.83 -30.44 -16.63
CA GLU A 478 -13.12 -31.11 -16.41
C GLU A 478 -13.85 -30.58 -15.18
N ALA A 479 -13.11 -30.19 -14.12
CA ALA A 479 -13.70 -29.70 -12.87
C ALA A 479 -14.47 -28.38 -13.04
N THR A 480 -14.01 -27.51 -13.94
CA THR A 480 -14.60 -26.18 -14.18
C THR A 480 -15.35 -26.08 -15.51
N LEU A 481 -15.28 -27.14 -16.34
CA LEU A 481 -15.83 -27.22 -17.70
C LEU A 481 -15.35 -26.07 -18.61
N ARG A 482 -14.10 -25.63 -18.41
CA ARG A 482 -13.48 -24.51 -19.13
C ARG A 482 -12.13 -24.90 -19.68
N TYR A 483 -11.67 -24.14 -20.67
CA TYR A 483 -10.30 -24.20 -21.15
C TYR A 483 -9.44 -23.19 -20.41
N LEU A 484 -8.24 -23.57 -20.02
CA LEU A 484 -7.24 -22.72 -19.38
C LEU A 484 -5.99 -22.61 -20.24
N GLY A 485 -5.44 -21.42 -20.34
CA GLY A 485 -4.14 -21.23 -20.96
C GLY A 485 -3.01 -21.66 -20.01
N LYS A 486 -2.12 -22.54 -20.48
CA LYS A 486 -0.97 -23.05 -19.74
C LYS A 486 0.28 -23.03 -20.63
N HIS A 487 1.45 -23.09 -20.00
CA HIS A 487 2.71 -23.35 -20.70
C HIS A 487 3.10 -22.29 -21.74
N LEU A 488 2.99 -21.00 -21.38
CA LEU A 488 3.40 -19.92 -22.25
C LEU A 488 4.89 -20.01 -22.58
N SER A 489 5.22 -19.95 -23.87
CA SER A 489 6.58 -20.06 -24.35
C SER A 489 6.87 -19.14 -25.54
N ILE A 490 8.13 -18.74 -25.67
CA ILE A 490 8.67 -17.99 -26.80
C ILE A 490 9.95 -18.66 -27.25
N ALA A 491 10.13 -18.82 -28.57
CA ALA A 491 11.28 -19.54 -29.14
C ALA A 491 11.50 -20.94 -28.54
N GLY A 492 10.42 -21.61 -28.10
CA GLY A 492 10.48 -22.92 -27.44
C GLY A 492 10.88 -22.90 -25.96
N LYS A 493 11.17 -21.72 -25.37
CA LYS A 493 11.53 -21.56 -23.96
C LYS A 493 10.30 -21.16 -23.14
N ARG A 494 10.09 -21.85 -22.02
CA ARG A 494 8.96 -21.63 -21.09
C ARG A 494 9.21 -20.40 -20.22
N LEU A 495 8.29 -19.44 -20.26
CA LEU A 495 8.41 -18.18 -19.51
C LEU A 495 7.77 -18.27 -18.11
N ASP A 496 6.81 -19.17 -17.93
CA ASP A 496 6.07 -19.41 -16.68
C ASP A 496 6.85 -20.24 -15.64
N ARG A 497 8.14 -20.52 -15.90
CA ARG A 497 9.05 -21.29 -15.03
C ARG A 497 10.30 -20.51 -14.63
N VAL A 498 10.37 -19.24 -14.97
CA VAL A 498 11.52 -18.40 -14.68
C VAL A 498 11.05 -17.12 -14.00
N TYR A 499 11.91 -16.57 -13.16
CA TYR A 499 11.73 -15.30 -12.47
C TYR A 499 12.75 -14.30 -12.99
N LEU A 500 12.32 -13.06 -13.08
CA LEU A 500 13.15 -11.93 -13.42
C LEU A 500 13.20 -10.98 -12.23
N ASP A 501 14.41 -10.71 -11.77
CA ASP A 501 14.70 -9.84 -10.65
C ASP A 501 15.41 -8.58 -11.16
N VAL A 502 14.89 -7.43 -10.76
CA VAL A 502 15.50 -6.13 -11.07
C VAL A 502 16.37 -5.70 -9.90
N PHE A 503 17.65 -5.54 -10.16
CA PHE A 503 18.62 -5.02 -9.22
C PHE A 503 18.77 -3.52 -9.43
N THR A 504 18.72 -2.76 -8.35
CA THR A 504 18.83 -1.30 -8.37
C THR A 504 19.95 -0.84 -7.47
N LYS A 505 20.61 0.24 -7.86
CA LYS A 505 21.65 0.90 -7.08
C LYS A 505 21.50 2.40 -7.25
N ASN A 506 21.39 3.15 -6.16
CA ASN A 506 21.46 4.62 -6.23
C ASN A 506 22.91 5.10 -6.14
N LYS A 507 23.17 6.37 -6.48
CA LYS A 507 24.52 6.94 -6.44
C LYS A 507 25.12 7.11 -5.05
N LEU A 508 24.38 6.81 -3.98
CA LEU A 508 24.86 6.87 -2.61
C LEU A 508 25.14 5.48 -2.02
N SER A 509 24.87 4.41 -2.78
CA SER A 509 25.04 3.03 -2.34
C SER A 509 26.12 2.34 -3.18
N PRO A 510 27.05 1.62 -2.54
CA PRO A 510 28.08 0.86 -3.25
C PRO A 510 27.53 -0.39 -3.95
N TYR A 511 26.42 -0.95 -3.46
CA TYR A 511 25.95 -2.27 -3.86
C TYR A 511 24.62 -2.21 -4.60
N PHE A 512 24.46 -3.13 -5.56
CA PHE A 512 23.16 -3.41 -6.16
C PHE A 512 22.32 -4.22 -5.20
N ASN A 513 21.15 -3.71 -4.86
CA ASN A 513 20.17 -4.41 -4.04
C ASN A 513 19.11 -5.06 -4.95
N PRO A 514 18.64 -6.28 -4.63
CA PRO A 514 17.50 -6.86 -5.32
C PRO A 514 16.27 -6.01 -4.97
N GLY A 515 15.59 -5.48 -5.99
CA GLY A 515 14.45 -4.58 -5.80
C GLY A 515 13.11 -5.31 -5.90
N MET A 516 12.86 -5.94 -7.06
CA MET A 516 11.57 -6.54 -7.37
C MET A 516 11.74 -7.84 -8.15
N ARG A 517 11.20 -8.93 -7.58
CA ARG A 517 11.04 -10.22 -8.25
C ARG A 517 9.72 -10.26 -9.00
N SER A 518 9.76 -10.62 -10.27
CA SER A 518 8.59 -10.79 -11.13
C SER A 518 8.67 -12.11 -11.87
N ASN A 519 7.53 -12.59 -12.37
CA ASN A 519 7.54 -13.71 -13.31
C ASN A 519 8.26 -13.28 -14.61
N GLY A 520 9.08 -14.15 -15.22
CA GLY A 520 9.84 -13.86 -16.45
C GLY A 520 8.98 -13.57 -17.70
N MET A 521 7.66 -13.67 -17.56
CA MET A 521 6.70 -13.14 -18.53
C MET A 521 6.66 -11.60 -18.59
N ILE A 522 7.09 -10.87 -17.55
CA ILE A 522 7.01 -9.40 -17.48
C ILE A 522 7.69 -8.70 -18.66
N ARG A 523 7.09 -7.63 -19.21
CA ARG A 523 7.64 -6.89 -20.36
C ARG A 523 7.98 -5.44 -20.08
N ALA A 524 7.48 -4.92 -18.98
CA ALA A 524 7.78 -3.60 -18.49
C ALA A 524 7.63 -3.59 -16.96
N LEU A 525 8.44 -2.78 -16.29
CA LEU A 525 8.33 -2.50 -14.87
C LEU A 525 8.60 -1.02 -14.64
N ASP A 526 7.78 -0.38 -13.83
CA ASP A 526 8.06 0.98 -13.36
C ASP A 526 8.73 0.90 -11.98
N HIS A 527 9.95 1.43 -11.87
CA HIS A 527 10.63 1.64 -10.60
C HIS A 527 10.21 3.00 -10.04
N THR A 528 9.32 2.99 -9.05
CA THR A 528 8.86 4.20 -8.36
C THR A 528 9.93 4.75 -7.41
N ILE A 529 10.37 5.97 -7.68
CA ILE A 529 11.39 6.75 -6.96
C ILE A 529 10.70 7.97 -6.34
N ASN A 530 10.09 7.74 -5.19
CA ASN A 530 9.34 8.75 -4.46
C ASN A 530 10.23 9.95 -4.05
N TYR A 531 9.61 11.12 -3.98
CA TYR A 531 10.21 12.25 -3.27
C TYR A 531 10.18 11.96 -1.77
N PRO A 532 11.28 12.21 -1.03
CA PRO A 532 11.28 12.00 0.41
C PRO A 532 10.34 13.00 1.08
N ASP A 533 9.31 12.49 1.76
CA ASP A 533 8.37 13.30 2.52
C ASP A 533 8.58 13.13 4.03
N VAL A 534 8.59 11.89 4.51
CA VAL A 534 8.88 11.54 5.90
C VAL A 534 10.20 10.77 5.95
N LEU A 535 11.07 11.16 6.87
CA LEU A 535 12.32 10.49 7.17
C LEU A 535 12.17 9.70 8.47
N TYR A 536 12.57 8.43 8.45
CA TYR A 536 12.73 7.62 9.65
C TYR A 536 14.19 7.72 10.09
N LYS A 537 14.42 8.27 11.28
CA LYS A 537 15.76 8.53 11.79
C LYS A 537 15.93 7.96 13.20
N PRO A 538 17.03 7.25 13.48
CA PRO A 538 17.35 6.81 14.84
C PRO A 538 17.42 7.99 15.80
N ILE A 539 16.73 7.88 16.91
CA ILE A 539 16.87 8.80 18.04
C ILE A 539 17.99 8.25 18.91
N SER A 540 19.08 8.99 19.00
CA SER A 540 20.30 8.56 19.70
C SER A 540 20.26 8.87 21.19
N ASP A 541 19.66 10.00 21.58
CA ASP A 541 19.68 10.49 22.96
C ASP A 541 18.58 11.56 23.20
N TYR A 542 18.48 12.07 24.41
CA TYR A 542 17.58 13.12 24.85
C TYR A 542 18.30 14.20 25.68
N ASP A 543 18.24 15.46 25.24
CA ASP A 543 18.71 16.59 26.04
C ASP A 543 17.59 17.13 26.94
N ALA A 544 17.69 16.82 28.24
CA ALA A 544 16.75 17.29 29.26
C ALA A 544 16.71 18.83 29.39
N LYS A 545 17.82 19.53 29.12
CA LYS A 545 17.88 20.99 29.27
C LYS A 545 17.04 21.72 28.22
N SER A 546 17.09 21.26 26.97
CA SER A 546 16.30 21.82 25.88
C SER A 546 15.02 21.05 25.58
N GLN A 547 14.80 19.91 26.24
CA GLN A 547 13.69 18.98 26.04
C GLN A 547 13.60 18.50 24.58
N ARG A 548 14.71 18.00 24.04
CA ARG A 548 14.84 17.61 22.63
C ARG A 548 15.36 16.20 22.46
N MET A 549 14.77 15.49 21.49
CA MET A 549 15.31 14.23 20.97
C MET A 549 16.48 14.53 20.05
N LEU A 550 17.58 13.81 20.23
CA LEU A 550 18.84 14.02 19.54
C LEU A 550 18.99 12.99 18.42
N ILE A 551 19.31 13.48 17.23
CA ILE A 551 19.52 12.66 16.02
C ILE A 551 20.85 13.07 15.41
N SER A 552 21.56 12.10 14.82
CA SER A 552 22.77 12.39 14.05
C SER A 552 22.53 13.43 12.95
N PRO A 553 23.33 14.51 12.88
CA PRO A 553 23.22 15.54 11.85
C PRO A 553 23.95 15.16 10.55
N ALA A 554 24.54 13.97 10.48
CA ALA A 554 25.33 13.52 9.34
C ALA A 554 24.45 13.16 8.14
N ILE A 555 24.91 13.52 6.95
CA ILE A 555 24.34 13.14 5.66
C ILE A 555 25.43 12.65 4.70
N THR A 556 25.07 11.76 3.79
CA THR A 556 25.93 11.34 2.68
C THR A 556 25.55 12.10 1.43
N VAL A 557 26.43 12.98 0.94
CA VAL A 557 26.15 13.89 -0.19
C VAL A 557 26.46 13.23 -1.53
N ALA A 558 27.56 12.48 -1.60
CA ALA A 558 28.03 11.79 -2.79
C ALA A 558 28.87 10.57 -2.38
N PHE A 559 29.07 9.65 -3.32
CA PHE A 559 29.87 8.45 -3.14
C PHE A 559 30.72 8.21 -4.40
N ASP A 560 31.99 7.83 -4.21
CA ASP A 560 32.90 7.40 -5.27
C ASP A 560 32.99 5.87 -5.22
N GLU A 561 32.45 5.22 -6.26
CA GLU A 561 32.41 3.76 -6.34
C GLU A 561 33.79 3.13 -6.61
N GLU A 562 34.65 3.78 -7.40
CA GLU A 562 35.94 3.21 -7.79
C GLU A 562 36.89 3.12 -6.59
N LYS A 563 36.87 4.14 -5.75
CA LYS A 563 37.70 4.21 -4.54
C LYS A 563 36.96 3.86 -3.25
N MET A 564 35.65 3.61 -3.32
CA MET A 564 34.78 3.36 -2.16
C MET A 564 34.81 4.51 -1.12
N LEU A 565 34.85 5.76 -1.59
CA LEU A 565 34.93 6.95 -0.73
C LEU A 565 33.57 7.61 -0.57
N SER A 566 33.27 8.11 0.63
CA SER A 566 32.01 8.79 0.93
C SER A 566 32.23 10.27 1.22
N PHE A 567 31.43 11.14 0.58
CA PHE A 567 31.33 12.54 0.97
C PHE A 567 30.25 12.64 2.05
N GLY A 568 30.64 12.30 3.28
CA GLY A 568 29.89 12.61 4.49
C GLY A 568 29.95 14.11 4.81
N ALA A 569 28.84 14.71 5.23
CA ALA A 569 28.78 16.09 5.66
C ALA A 569 27.86 16.28 6.85
N ASN A 570 28.22 17.23 7.72
CA ASN A 570 27.34 17.72 8.76
C ASN A 570 26.40 18.81 8.21
N ILE A 571 25.12 18.77 8.58
CA ILE A 571 24.17 19.83 8.19
C ILE A 571 24.48 21.19 8.83
N TYR A 572 25.31 21.21 9.88
CA TYR A 572 25.86 22.42 10.49
C TYR A 572 27.25 22.73 9.94
N ARG A 573 27.40 23.90 9.31
CA ARG A 573 28.60 24.29 8.57
C ARG A 573 29.85 24.37 9.45
N ASP A 574 29.72 24.97 10.63
CA ASP A 574 30.83 25.16 11.58
C ASP A 574 31.38 23.82 12.07
N VAL A 575 30.49 22.84 12.31
CA VAL A 575 30.86 21.49 12.73
C VAL A 575 31.59 20.78 11.58
N PHE A 576 31.03 20.84 10.37
CA PHE A 576 31.66 20.24 9.19
C PHE A 576 33.05 20.83 8.88
N GLU A 577 33.21 22.16 9.00
CA GLU A 577 34.49 22.82 8.82
C GLU A 577 35.53 22.42 9.89
N GLN A 578 35.08 22.01 11.08
CA GLN A 578 35.93 21.47 12.13
C GLN A 578 36.30 20.01 11.85
N GLU A 579 35.33 19.16 11.49
CA GLU A 579 35.54 17.77 11.06
C GLU A 579 36.59 17.71 9.93
N LEU A 580 36.50 18.59 8.93
CA LEU A 580 37.49 18.64 7.84
C LEU A 580 38.91 19.02 8.28
N LYS A 581 39.05 19.86 9.31
CA LYS A 581 40.37 20.19 9.86
C LYS A 581 40.96 18.99 10.61
N GLU A 582 40.12 18.25 11.32
CA GLU A 582 40.51 17.04 12.04
C GLU A 582 40.92 15.94 11.06
N MET A 583 40.12 15.71 10.02
CA MET A 583 40.48 14.80 8.91
C MET A 583 41.82 15.17 8.26
N ARG A 584 42.08 16.46 8.02
CA ARG A 584 43.37 16.91 7.47
C ARG A 584 44.52 16.62 8.44
N ALA A 585 44.34 16.93 9.73
CA ALA A 585 45.35 16.72 10.75
C ALA A 585 45.69 15.23 10.92
N GLU A 586 44.68 14.36 10.83
CA GLU A 586 44.83 12.91 10.83
C GLU A 586 45.63 12.42 9.62
N ALA A 587 45.25 12.82 8.40
CA ALA A 587 45.98 12.47 7.17
C ALA A 587 47.45 12.92 7.23
N ASP A 588 47.71 14.14 7.75
CA ASP A 588 49.07 14.65 7.97
C ASP A 588 49.85 13.85 9.02
N SER A 589 49.18 13.40 10.08
CA SER A 589 49.76 12.57 11.14
C SER A 589 50.18 11.20 10.62
N LEU A 590 49.24 10.48 9.97
CA LEU A 590 49.49 9.17 9.37
C LEU A 590 50.56 9.24 8.28
N GLY A 591 50.53 10.27 7.43
CA GLY A 591 51.56 10.50 6.43
C GLY A 591 52.97 10.72 7.02
N LYS A 592 53.08 11.33 8.21
CA LYS A 592 54.37 11.45 8.93
C LYS A 592 54.84 10.12 9.49
N ILE A 593 53.94 9.29 10.03
CA ILE A 593 54.25 7.94 10.54
C ILE A 593 54.85 7.09 9.40
N VAL A 594 54.16 7.04 8.25
CA VAL A 594 54.61 6.29 7.07
C VAL A 594 55.99 6.77 6.59
N LYS A 595 56.20 8.08 6.49
CA LYS A 595 57.52 8.65 6.12
C LYS A 595 58.61 8.32 7.15
N GLY A 596 58.27 8.28 8.44
CA GLY A 596 59.18 7.91 9.51
C GLY A 596 59.62 6.44 9.41
N MET A 597 58.69 5.53 9.13
CA MET A 597 58.97 4.10 8.91
C MET A 597 59.84 3.88 7.67
N GLN A 598 59.54 4.58 6.56
CA GLN A 598 60.37 4.56 5.35
C GLN A 598 61.80 5.06 5.63
N ALA A 599 61.94 6.16 6.38
CA ALA A 599 63.24 6.70 6.75
C ALA A 599 64.04 5.75 7.67
N ALA A 600 63.35 4.91 8.45
CA ALA A 600 63.94 3.85 9.25
C ALA A 600 64.26 2.57 8.45
N GLY A 601 63.94 2.53 7.14
CA GLY A 601 64.20 1.40 6.25
C GLY A 601 63.13 0.31 6.25
N ASP A 602 62.00 0.52 6.93
CA ASP A 602 60.88 -0.42 6.93
C ASP A 602 59.85 -0.05 5.86
N THR A 603 59.83 -0.83 4.78
CA THR A 603 58.96 -0.60 3.61
C THR A 603 58.12 -1.80 3.21
N LEU A 604 58.24 -2.91 3.94
CA LEU A 604 57.62 -4.19 3.60
C LEU A 604 56.98 -4.88 4.81
N SER A 605 57.14 -4.35 6.04
CA SER A 605 56.44 -4.94 7.19
C SER A 605 54.93 -4.80 7.06
N GLU A 606 54.20 -5.73 7.68
CA GLU A 606 52.74 -5.67 7.77
C GLU A 606 52.27 -4.36 8.42
N ALA A 607 52.99 -3.89 9.45
CA ALA A 607 52.70 -2.63 10.12
C ALA A 607 52.90 -1.41 9.21
N TYR A 608 53.94 -1.41 8.37
CA TYR A 608 54.17 -0.37 7.37
C TYR A 608 53.04 -0.37 6.33
N LEU A 609 52.71 -1.53 5.77
CA LEU A 609 51.65 -1.66 4.76
C LEU A 609 50.30 -1.20 5.32
N MET A 610 49.95 -1.60 6.55
CA MET A 610 48.73 -1.17 7.22
C MET A 610 48.71 0.36 7.44
N SER A 611 49.81 0.92 7.94
CA SER A 611 49.94 2.37 8.15
C SER A 611 49.89 3.14 6.82
N GLN A 612 50.47 2.59 5.75
CA GLN A 612 50.45 3.17 4.40
C GLN A 612 49.02 3.18 3.84
N THR A 613 48.28 2.09 3.98
CA THR A 613 46.87 1.99 3.56
C THR A 613 46.04 3.01 4.31
N GLN A 614 46.12 3.07 5.64
CA GLN A 614 45.39 4.05 6.46
C GLN A 614 45.73 5.50 6.07
N ALA A 615 47.02 5.82 5.86
CA ALA A 615 47.43 7.16 5.44
C ALA A 615 46.88 7.52 4.05
N THR A 616 46.84 6.55 3.14
CA THR A 616 46.31 6.74 1.78
C THR A 616 44.80 6.95 1.82
N GLU A 617 44.06 6.12 2.56
CA GLU A 617 42.61 6.24 2.74
C GLU A 617 42.22 7.58 3.38
N ALA A 618 42.94 8.03 4.41
CA ALA A 618 42.69 9.31 5.07
C ALA A 618 42.91 10.50 4.11
N GLU A 619 44.00 10.49 3.33
CA GLU A 619 44.27 11.55 2.34
C GLU A 619 43.28 11.52 1.18
N ASP A 620 42.89 10.33 0.70
CA ASP A 620 41.91 10.18 -0.38
C ASP A 620 40.51 10.63 0.05
N ASN A 621 40.06 10.26 1.27
CA ASN A 621 38.79 10.73 1.83
C ASN A 621 38.75 12.26 1.94
N TYR A 622 39.78 12.87 2.53
CA TYR A 622 39.89 14.33 2.61
C TYR A 622 39.89 14.96 1.21
N SER A 623 40.71 14.43 0.30
CA SER A 623 40.88 14.94 -1.06
C SER A 623 39.60 14.84 -1.88
N PHE A 624 38.83 13.75 -1.74
CA PHE A 624 37.56 13.56 -2.42
C PHE A 624 36.58 14.68 -2.07
N ILE A 625 36.40 14.95 -0.77
CA ILE A 625 35.48 15.97 -0.29
C ILE A 625 35.92 17.37 -0.75
N VAL A 626 37.18 17.76 -0.51
CA VAL A 626 37.62 19.14 -0.80
C VAL A 626 37.70 19.44 -2.29
N ASN A 627 37.87 18.41 -3.13
CA ASN A 627 37.90 18.57 -4.57
C ASN A 627 36.52 18.44 -5.23
N HIS A 628 35.51 17.90 -4.54
CA HIS A 628 34.17 17.70 -5.06
C HIS A 628 33.54 19.04 -5.51
N PRO A 629 32.94 19.12 -6.72
CA PRO A 629 32.34 20.36 -7.23
C PRO A 629 31.31 20.98 -6.29
N THR A 630 30.48 20.15 -5.66
CA THR A 630 29.46 20.57 -4.69
C THR A 630 30.07 21.25 -3.48
N TYR A 631 31.18 20.73 -2.92
CA TYR A 631 31.83 21.37 -1.79
C TYR A 631 32.45 22.72 -2.19
N LYS A 632 33.13 22.79 -3.34
CA LYS A 632 33.69 24.06 -3.88
C LYS A 632 32.61 25.12 -4.07
N GLN A 633 31.41 24.73 -4.50
CA GLN A 633 30.26 25.62 -4.60
C GLN A 633 29.73 26.00 -3.21
N ALA A 634 29.59 25.03 -2.30
CA ALA A 634 29.10 25.25 -0.95
C ALA A 634 29.99 26.22 -0.16
N GLN A 635 31.32 26.18 -0.33
CA GLN A 635 32.26 27.11 0.30
C GLN A 635 31.95 28.58 0.03
N GLN A 636 31.36 28.87 -1.14
CA GLN A 636 30.99 30.23 -1.57
C GLN A 636 29.62 30.67 -1.03
N ALA A 637 28.92 29.80 -0.30
CA ALA A 637 27.60 30.09 0.25
C ALA A 637 27.65 31.21 1.30
N ARG A 638 26.76 32.19 1.13
CA ARG A 638 26.69 33.40 1.99
C ARG A 638 25.94 33.20 3.31
N SER A 639 25.31 32.05 3.51
CA SER A 639 24.57 31.71 4.72
C SER A 639 24.53 30.21 4.93
N GLU A 640 24.25 29.79 6.16
CA GLU A 640 24.09 28.38 6.52
C GLU A 640 22.93 27.70 5.78
N LYS A 641 21.85 28.45 5.52
CA LYS A 641 20.73 27.96 4.70
C LYS A 641 21.16 27.68 3.27
N ALA A 642 21.96 28.57 2.67
CA ALA A 642 22.48 28.37 1.32
C ALA A 642 23.49 27.22 1.26
N TRP A 643 24.35 27.09 2.27
CA TRP A 643 25.27 25.96 2.46
C TRP A 643 24.51 24.64 2.45
N ARG A 644 23.54 24.48 3.36
CA ARG A 644 22.71 23.27 3.45
C ARG A 644 21.98 22.98 2.14
N LYS A 645 21.39 23.99 1.52
CA LYS A 645 20.66 23.80 0.26
C LYS A 645 21.55 23.18 -0.82
N ILE A 646 22.78 23.66 -0.99
CA ILE A 646 23.70 23.13 -2.02
C ILE A 646 24.01 21.65 -1.77
N LEU A 647 24.29 21.27 -0.52
CA LEU A 647 24.54 19.87 -0.16
C LEU A 647 23.30 18.98 -0.36
N LEU A 648 22.14 19.46 0.07
CA LEU A 648 20.89 18.71 -0.04
C LEU A 648 20.42 18.56 -1.49
N ASP A 649 20.64 19.56 -2.35
CA ASP A 649 20.30 19.47 -3.77
C ASP A 649 21.10 18.33 -4.44
N GLU A 650 22.39 18.19 -4.11
CA GLU A 650 23.24 17.10 -4.61
C GLU A 650 22.86 15.73 -4.01
N MET A 651 22.66 15.66 -2.69
CA MET A 651 22.20 14.45 -2.00
C MET A 651 20.86 13.95 -2.58
N ASN A 652 19.90 14.84 -2.79
CA ASN A 652 18.59 14.52 -3.35
C ASN A 652 18.69 14.06 -4.80
N ARG A 653 19.62 14.62 -5.58
CA ARG A 653 19.89 14.14 -6.93
C ARG A 653 20.50 12.74 -6.91
N ASN A 654 21.51 12.50 -6.10
CA ASN A 654 22.22 11.22 -6.04
C ASN A 654 21.36 10.09 -5.47
N SER A 655 20.57 10.35 -4.42
CA SER A 655 19.62 9.38 -3.86
C SER A 655 18.49 8.99 -4.83
N ARG A 656 18.17 9.86 -5.81
CA ARG A 656 17.13 9.63 -6.83
C ARG A 656 17.68 9.23 -8.19
N THR A 657 19.00 9.04 -8.32
CA THR A 657 19.64 8.61 -9.57
C THR A 657 20.05 7.16 -9.44
N TYR A 658 19.56 6.30 -10.34
CA TYR A 658 19.69 4.86 -10.23
C TYR A 658 20.38 4.22 -11.44
N ALA A 659 21.14 3.16 -11.17
CA ALA A 659 21.65 2.20 -12.13
C ALA A 659 20.89 0.87 -11.97
N TYR A 660 20.87 0.06 -13.05
CA TYR A 660 20.04 -1.14 -13.13
C TYR A 660 20.78 -2.35 -13.69
N GLN A 661 20.45 -3.52 -13.16
CA GLN A 661 20.83 -4.83 -13.68
C GLN A 661 19.62 -5.76 -13.64
N LEU A 662 19.61 -6.77 -14.51
CA LEU A 662 18.63 -7.84 -14.48
C LEU A 662 19.28 -9.16 -14.08
N LEU A 663 18.54 -9.95 -13.30
CA LEU A 663 18.87 -11.33 -13.01
C LEU A 663 17.69 -12.21 -13.43
N LEU A 664 17.98 -13.28 -14.16
CA LEU A 664 17.01 -14.30 -14.55
C LEU A 664 17.35 -15.60 -13.81
N THR A 665 16.35 -16.25 -13.23
CA THR A 665 16.51 -17.51 -12.48
C THR A 665 15.34 -18.46 -12.70
N ASP A 666 15.52 -19.76 -12.49
CA ASP A 666 14.45 -20.74 -12.42
C ASP A 666 13.93 -21.01 -10.99
N GLY A 667 14.47 -20.28 -10.00
CA GLY A 667 14.17 -20.49 -8.58
C GLY A 667 15.05 -21.56 -7.90
N HIS A 668 15.96 -22.18 -8.65
CA HIS A 668 16.81 -23.27 -8.16
C HIS A 668 18.31 -22.94 -8.25
N GLY A 669 18.67 -21.65 -8.26
CA GLY A 669 20.05 -21.21 -8.40
C GLY A 669 20.59 -21.28 -9.84
N PHE A 670 19.75 -21.54 -10.85
CA PHE A 670 20.17 -21.46 -12.25
C PHE A 670 20.10 -20.00 -12.75
N ILE A 671 21.09 -19.22 -12.35
CA ILE A 671 21.08 -17.76 -12.44
C ILE A 671 21.93 -17.19 -13.58
N GLN A 672 21.38 -16.17 -14.24
CA GLN A 672 22.08 -15.35 -15.22
C GLN A 672 21.84 -13.87 -14.91
N ARG A 673 22.92 -13.08 -14.83
CA ARG A 673 22.87 -11.65 -14.50
C ARG A 673 23.44 -10.82 -15.65
N THR A 674 22.89 -9.64 -15.89
CA THR A 674 23.43 -8.68 -16.86
C THR A 674 24.54 -7.83 -16.25
N ASP A 675 25.38 -7.28 -17.11
CA ASP A 675 26.13 -6.08 -16.77
C ASP A 675 25.20 -4.91 -16.44
N THR A 676 25.76 -3.86 -15.82
CA THR A 676 25.03 -2.60 -15.59
C THR A 676 24.55 -2.03 -16.91
N TYR A 677 23.25 -1.71 -16.98
CA TYR A 677 22.66 -1.14 -18.17
C TYR A 677 23.33 0.18 -18.55
N LYS A 678 23.61 0.33 -19.85
CA LYS A 678 24.07 1.57 -20.47
C LYS A 678 23.18 1.88 -21.66
N ASP A 679 22.75 3.13 -21.78
CA ASP A 679 22.03 3.59 -22.96
C ASP A 679 22.95 3.70 -24.20
N ALA A 680 22.41 4.18 -25.32
CA ALA A 680 23.16 4.29 -26.57
C ALA A 680 24.31 5.33 -26.49
N GLU A 681 24.19 6.31 -25.60
CA GLU A 681 25.22 7.32 -25.32
C GLU A 681 26.24 6.86 -24.26
N GLY A 682 26.02 5.71 -23.62
CA GLY A 682 26.88 5.14 -22.59
C GLY A 682 26.55 5.61 -21.17
N ASN A 683 25.40 6.27 -20.95
CA ASN A 683 24.96 6.65 -19.62
C ASN A 683 24.44 5.42 -18.87
N GLU A 684 24.90 5.25 -17.63
CA GLU A 684 24.49 4.16 -16.73
C GLU A 684 23.54 4.63 -15.61
N TRP A 685 23.37 5.94 -15.46
CA TRP A 685 22.68 6.58 -14.36
C TRP A 685 21.43 7.32 -14.83
N PHE A 686 20.27 6.92 -14.33
CA PHE A 686 18.97 7.43 -14.77
C PHE A 686 18.26 8.17 -13.62
N PHE A 687 17.90 9.42 -13.88
CA PHE A 687 17.20 10.29 -12.93
C PHE A 687 15.81 10.63 -13.49
N PRO A 688 14.72 10.38 -12.73
CA PRO A 688 13.37 10.66 -13.22
C PRO A 688 13.07 12.16 -13.18
N VAL A 689 12.47 12.70 -14.24
CA VAL A 689 12.29 14.15 -14.44
C VAL A 689 10.81 14.52 -14.43
N PRO A 690 10.39 15.51 -13.61
CA PRO A 690 8.98 15.91 -13.53
C PRO A 690 8.49 16.54 -14.84
N GLN A 691 7.37 16.04 -15.34
CA GLN A 691 6.70 16.58 -16.52
C GLN A 691 5.51 17.45 -16.09
N TRP A 692 5.45 18.67 -16.62
CA TRP A 692 4.38 19.62 -16.30
C TRP A 692 3.03 19.23 -16.91
N PHE A 693 3.03 18.40 -17.96
CA PHE A 693 1.84 18.09 -18.74
C PHE A 693 1.78 16.61 -19.09
N ASP A 694 0.68 15.96 -18.71
CA ASP A 694 0.34 14.61 -19.12
C ASP A 694 -0.32 14.64 -20.51
N MET A 695 0.45 14.25 -21.52
CA MET A 695 0.00 14.24 -22.92
C MET A 695 -1.11 13.23 -23.18
N SER A 696 -1.29 12.21 -22.33
CA SER A 696 -2.41 11.26 -22.46
C SER A 696 -3.76 11.91 -22.18
N LYS A 697 -3.78 12.98 -21.37
CA LYS A 697 -4.99 13.72 -20.98
C LYS A 697 -5.28 14.93 -21.88
N LEU A 698 -4.58 15.06 -23.00
CA LEU A 698 -4.75 16.18 -23.91
C LEU A 698 -6.20 16.29 -24.42
N ALA A 699 -6.83 15.18 -24.78
CA ALA A 699 -8.22 15.19 -25.24
C ALA A 699 -9.20 15.59 -24.13
N THR A 700 -8.96 15.16 -22.89
CA THR A 700 -9.73 15.57 -21.71
C THR A 700 -9.60 17.07 -21.46
N LEU A 701 -8.40 17.64 -21.62
CA LEU A 701 -8.18 19.08 -21.51
C LEU A 701 -8.96 19.85 -22.58
N LEU A 702 -8.89 19.42 -23.84
CA LEU A 702 -9.62 20.04 -24.94
C LEU A 702 -11.14 19.93 -24.74
N GLY A 703 -11.62 18.77 -24.27
CA GLY A 703 -13.02 18.56 -23.90
C GLY A 703 -13.46 19.50 -22.78
N THR A 704 -12.65 19.65 -21.73
CA THR A 704 -12.93 20.56 -20.60
C THR A 704 -12.99 22.02 -21.04
N ILE A 705 -12.04 22.47 -21.86
CA ILE A 705 -12.04 23.84 -22.39
C ILE A 705 -13.28 24.06 -23.27
N THR A 706 -13.59 23.10 -24.14
CA THR A 706 -14.77 23.17 -25.03
C THR A 706 -16.06 23.24 -24.22
N PHE A 707 -16.18 22.44 -23.16
CA PHE A 707 -17.33 22.45 -22.26
C PHE A 707 -17.44 23.78 -21.50
N GLY A 708 -16.32 24.32 -21.00
CA GLY A 708 -16.29 25.65 -20.37
C GLY A 708 -16.75 26.77 -21.30
N ILE A 709 -16.32 26.74 -22.57
CA ILE A 709 -16.79 27.68 -23.59
C ILE A 709 -18.30 27.52 -23.81
N MET A 710 -18.83 26.29 -23.88
CA MET A 710 -20.26 26.04 -24.03
C MET A 710 -21.08 26.56 -22.86
N ILE A 711 -20.58 26.44 -21.62
CA ILE A 711 -21.22 27.04 -20.43
C ILE A 711 -21.31 28.56 -20.58
N VAL A 712 -20.20 29.22 -20.91
CA VAL A 712 -20.18 30.69 -21.09
C VAL A 712 -21.15 31.11 -22.20
N VAL A 713 -21.16 30.39 -23.32
CA VAL A 713 -22.07 30.65 -24.44
C VAL A 713 -23.54 30.46 -24.03
N ALA A 714 -23.86 29.37 -23.32
CA ALA A 714 -25.21 29.11 -22.82
C ALA A 714 -25.66 30.17 -21.81
N LEU A 715 -24.76 30.63 -20.93
CA LEU A 715 -25.04 31.68 -19.96
C LEU A 715 -25.34 33.02 -20.64
N VAL A 716 -24.55 33.40 -21.65
CA VAL A 716 -24.81 34.61 -22.44
C VAL A 716 -26.14 34.52 -23.18
N GLN A 717 -26.51 33.34 -23.68
CA GLN A 717 -27.80 33.12 -24.32
C GLN A 717 -28.96 33.20 -23.32
N ALA A 718 -28.84 32.54 -22.16
CA ALA A 718 -29.86 32.53 -21.11
C ALA A 718 -30.14 33.92 -20.53
N ARG A 719 -29.13 34.81 -20.51
CA ARG A 719 -29.31 36.22 -20.12
C ARG A 719 -30.03 37.08 -21.17
N ARG A 720 -30.07 36.64 -22.43
CA ARG A 720 -30.66 37.40 -23.55
C ARG A 720 -32.02 36.88 -23.99
N ARG A 721 -32.32 35.60 -23.72
CA ARG A 721 -33.55 34.92 -24.11
C ARG A 721 -33.85 33.78 -23.16
N ASP A 722 -35.13 33.49 -22.98
CA ASP A 722 -35.57 32.28 -22.28
C ASP A 722 -35.22 31.05 -23.11
N LEU A 723 -34.45 30.14 -22.51
CA LEU A 723 -34.05 28.89 -23.14
C LEU A 723 -35.13 27.84 -22.93
N TYR A 724 -35.47 27.12 -24.00
CA TYR A 724 -36.45 26.03 -23.94
C TYR A 724 -35.92 24.86 -23.09
N ILE A 725 -36.74 24.41 -22.14
CA ILE A 725 -36.52 23.19 -21.34
C ILE A 725 -37.71 22.27 -21.60
N ARG A 726 -37.45 20.99 -21.90
CA ARG A 726 -38.51 20.00 -22.12
C ARG A 726 -39.32 19.85 -20.83
N PRO A 727 -40.66 19.89 -20.89
CA PRO A 727 -41.51 19.55 -19.75
C PRO A 727 -41.24 18.14 -19.20
N ILE A 728 -41.29 18.00 -17.87
CA ILE A 728 -41.06 16.74 -17.15
C ILE A 728 -42.32 16.43 -16.36
N ALA A 729 -43.02 15.35 -16.71
CA ALA A 729 -44.35 15.04 -16.18
C ALA A 729 -44.39 14.96 -14.64
N GLY A 730 -43.38 14.34 -14.02
CA GLY A 730 -43.30 14.26 -12.55
C GLY A 730 -43.13 15.60 -11.86
N LEU A 731 -42.56 16.61 -12.53
CA LEU A 731 -42.40 17.96 -11.98
C LEU A 731 -43.63 18.83 -12.24
N GLU A 732 -44.34 18.63 -13.36
CA GLU A 732 -45.62 19.31 -13.61
C GLU A 732 -46.69 18.88 -12.61
N GLU A 733 -46.66 17.63 -12.18
CA GLU A 733 -47.61 17.08 -11.21
C GLU A 733 -47.27 17.40 -9.76
N LEU A 734 -46.11 18.01 -9.48
CA LEU A 734 -45.73 18.45 -8.14
C LEU A 734 -46.75 19.44 -7.57
N ASP A 735 -47.14 20.45 -8.36
CA ASP A 735 -48.10 21.48 -7.95
C ASP A 735 -49.49 20.86 -7.68
N ASN A 736 -49.94 19.93 -8.54
CA ASN A 736 -51.19 19.21 -8.35
C ASN A 736 -51.16 18.29 -7.12
N ALA A 737 -50.03 17.65 -6.85
CA ALA A 737 -49.86 16.75 -5.71
C ALA A 737 -49.85 17.52 -4.37
N VAL A 738 -49.24 18.70 -4.33
CA VAL A 738 -49.31 19.61 -3.16
C VAL A 738 -50.72 20.19 -3.02
N GLY A 739 -51.35 20.62 -4.11
CA GLY A 739 -52.75 21.08 -4.10
C GLY A 739 -53.72 20.05 -3.54
N ARG A 740 -53.61 18.78 -3.97
CA ARG A 740 -54.40 17.67 -3.42
C ARG A 740 -54.09 17.39 -1.94
N ALA A 741 -52.83 17.47 -1.52
CA ALA A 741 -52.48 17.33 -0.11
C ALA A 741 -53.18 18.41 0.75
N THR A 742 -53.26 19.64 0.22
CA THR A 742 -54.02 20.76 0.81
C THR A 742 -55.51 20.43 0.93
N GLU A 743 -56.13 19.98 -0.17
CA GLU A 743 -57.56 19.62 -0.20
C GLU A 743 -57.90 18.49 0.78
N MET A 744 -56.98 17.56 1.00
CA MET A 744 -57.15 16.43 1.93
C MET A 744 -56.81 16.77 3.39
N GLY A 745 -56.19 17.93 3.65
CA GLY A 745 -55.66 18.28 4.98
C GLY A 745 -54.61 17.30 5.51
N ARG A 746 -53.85 16.66 4.60
CA ARG A 746 -52.85 15.62 4.90
C ARG A 746 -51.45 16.12 4.51
N PRO A 747 -50.38 15.72 5.22
CA PRO A 747 -49.04 16.26 4.96
C PRO A 747 -48.42 15.76 3.65
N VAL A 748 -47.46 16.54 3.15
CA VAL A 748 -46.52 16.12 2.10
C VAL A 748 -45.26 15.57 2.80
N MET A 749 -44.78 14.41 2.38
CA MET A 749 -43.54 13.83 2.88
C MET A 749 -42.44 13.89 1.82
N PHE A 750 -41.24 14.32 2.18
CA PHE A 750 -40.07 14.34 1.30
C PHE A 750 -38.97 13.44 1.86
N VAL A 751 -38.51 12.47 1.09
CA VAL A 751 -37.48 11.51 1.49
C VAL A 751 -36.25 11.72 0.61
N PRO A 752 -35.11 12.21 1.17
CA PRO A 752 -33.92 12.58 0.40
C PRO A 752 -32.98 11.41 0.06
N GLY A 753 -33.31 10.19 0.51
CA GLY A 753 -32.47 9.00 0.31
C GLY A 753 -31.24 8.94 1.23
N TRP A 754 -30.28 8.09 0.83
CA TRP A 754 -29.10 7.63 1.56
C TRP A 754 -27.81 8.42 1.33
N GLY A 755 -27.83 9.37 0.41
CA GLY A 755 -26.62 10.11 0.05
C GLY A 755 -26.17 11.09 1.14
N SER A 756 -24.88 11.41 1.14
CA SER A 756 -24.28 12.43 2.01
C SER A 756 -23.99 13.71 1.21
N LEU A 757 -23.45 14.75 1.86
CA LEU A 757 -23.20 16.07 1.23
C LEU A 757 -22.18 16.03 0.08
N GLY A 758 -21.35 14.99 0.01
CA GLY A 758 -20.41 14.78 -1.10
C GLY A 758 -21.07 14.30 -2.39
N ASP A 759 -22.30 13.78 -2.30
CA ASP A 759 -22.99 13.17 -3.44
C ASP A 759 -23.77 14.22 -4.24
N PRO A 760 -23.54 14.36 -5.56
CA PRO A 760 -24.30 15.28 -6.40
C PRO A 760 -25.81 15.04 -6.35
N CYS A 761 -26.21 13.78 -6.16
CA CYS A 761 -27.59 13.36 -6.05
C CYS A 761 -28.29 13.98 -4.83
N THR A 762 -27.61 13.99 -3.67
CA THR A 762 -28.10 14.60 -2.43
C THR A 762 -28.30 16.10 -2.58
N ILE A 763 -27.33 16.78 -3.21
CA ILE A 763 -27.43 18.22 -3.45
C ILE A 763 -28.65 18.52 -4.34
N SER A 764 -28.85 17.74 -5.41
CA SER A 764 -30.02 17.89 -6.28
C SER A 764 -31.33 17.65 -5.52
N ALA A 765 -31.41 16.60 -4.70
CA ALA A 765 -32.56 16.33 -3.84
C ALA A 765 -32.89 17.50 -2.92
N LEU A 766 -31.89 18.08 -2.24
CA LEU A 766 -32.10 19.22 -1.36
C LEU A 766 -32.58 20.47 -2.12
N MET A 767 -32.12 20.69 -3.35
CA MET A 767 -32.63 21.78 -4.19
C MET A 767 -34.11 21.58 -4.54
N ILE A 768 -34.54 20.34 -4.82
CA ILE A 768 -35.95 19.99 -5.05
C ILE A 768 -36.74 20.13 -3.74
N LEU A 769 -36.18 19.76 -2.59
CA LEU A 769 -36.78 19.97 -1.27
C LEU A 769 -37.05 21.46 -1.02
N GLY A 770 -36.11 22.35 -1.33
CA GLY A 770 -36.31 23.79 -1.19
C GLY A 770 -37.47 24.33 -2.03
N GLN A 771 -37.63 23.85 -3.27
CA GLN A 771 -38.77 24.23 -4.13
C GLN A 771 -40.09 23.62 -3.63
N THR A 772 -40.05 22.36 -3.17
CA THR A 772 -41.19 21.70 -2.55
C THR A 772 -41.64 22.45 -1.29
N ALA A 773 -40.69 22.85 -0.44
CA ALA A 773 -40.94 23.61 0.77
C ALA A 773 -41.64 24.94 0.49
N LYS A 774 -41.14 25.68 -0.51
CA LYS A 774 -41.76 26.92 -0.97
C LYS A 774 -43.21 26.71 -1.38
N LYS A 775 -43.49 25.65 -2.15
CA LYS A 775 -44.86 25.29 -2.55
C LYS A 775 -45.73 24.89 -1.37
N THR A 776 -45.25 24.03 -0.48
CA THR A 776 -46.01 23.65 0.71
C THR A 776 -46.32 24.86 1.61
N ALA A 777 -45.43 25.84 1.69
CA ALA A 777 -45.67 27.10 2.41
C ALA A 777 -46.70 28.00 1.70
N GLU A 778 -46.66 28.10 0.37
CA GLU A 778 -47.66 28.84 -0.43
C GLU A 778 -49.08 28.28 -0.21
N PHE A 779 -49.21 26.95 -0.15
CA PHE A 779 -50.48 26.24 0.01
C PHE A 779 -50.88 25.94 1.47
N ASP A 780 -50.07 26.33 2.45
CA ASP A 780 -50.32 26.07 3.88
C ASP A 780 -50.44 24.58 4.24
N VAL A 781 -49.51 23.76 3.71
CA VAL A 781 -49.45 22.31 3.94
C VAL A 781 -48.21 21.95 4.75
N ARG A 782 -48.38 21.09 5.76
CA ARG A 782 -47.26 20.56 6.57
C ARG A 782 -46.35 19.68 5.71
N LEU A 783 -45.05 20.00 5.71
CA LEU A 783 -43.98 19.23 5.06
C LEU A 783 -43.19 18.43 6.09
N ILE A 784 -43.13 17.10 5.93
CA ILE A 784 -42.36 16.20 6.80
C ILE A 784 -41.18 15.64 6.02
N SER A 785 -39.96 15.70 6.56
CA SER A 785 -38.75 15.22 5.88
C SER A 785 -37.89 14.36 6.82
N PRO A 786 -37.98 13.02 6.77
CA PRO A 786 -37.09 12.13 7.52
C PRO A 786 -35.72 12.00 6.83
N HIS A 787 -34.64 12.08 7.60
CA HIS A 787 -33.25 11.98 7.12
C HIS A 787 -32.50 10.81 7.78
N CYS A 788 -31.55 10.20 7.05
CA CYS A 788 -30.66 9.14 7.56
C CYS A 788 -29.22 9.62 7.79
N ASP A 789 -28.87 10.84 7.39
CA ASP A 789 -27.53 11.44 7.52
C ASP A 789 -27.59 12.70 8.41
N TYR A 790 -26.66 12.78 9.38
CA TYR A 790 -26.61 13.83 10.40
C TYR A 790 -25.97 15.14 9.91
N PHE A 791 -25.25 15.13 8.79
CA PHE A 791 -24.75 16.33 8.12
C PHE A 791 -25.76 16.92 7.13
N VAL A 792 -26.55 16.07 6.46
CA VAL A 792 -27.58 16.51 5.49
C VAL A 792 -28.76 17.18 6.18
N MET A 793 -29.20 16.66 7.33
CA MET A 793 -30.39 17.14 8.04
C MET A 793 -30.33 18.63 8.46
N PRO A 794 -29.24 19.16 9.05
CA PRO A 794 -29.15 20.59 9.36
C PRO A 794 -29.22 21.48 8.12
N LEU A 795 -28.61 21.07 7.01
CA LEU A 795 -28.68 21.82 5.74
C LEU A 795 -30.11 21.83 5.19
N ALA A 796 -30.81 20.69 5.25
CA ALA A 796 -32.21 20.60 4.86
C ALA A 796 -33.10 21.54 5.71
N GLN A 797 -32.87 21.61 7.03
CA GLN A 797 -33.57 22.54 7.91
C GLN A 797 -33.40 24.00 7.48
N GLU A 798 -32.17 24.42 7.18
CA GLU A 798 -31.88 25.79 6.73
C GLU A 798 -32.52 26.09 5.37
N MET A 799 -32.50 25.13 4.43
CA MET A 799 -33.11 25.30 3.10
C MET A 799 -34.64 25.43 3.20
N VAL A 800 -35.30 24.58 4.00
CA VAL A 800 -36.74 24.65 4.20
C VAL A 800 -37.12 25.95 4.93
N GLN A 801 -36.37 26.35 5.96
CA GLN A 801 -36.59 27.61 6.66
C GLN A 801 -36.49 28.81 5.71
N THR A 802 -35.47 28.84 4.85
CA THR A 802 -35.27 29.89 3.85
C THR A 802 -36.43 29.91 2.86
N ALA A 803 -36.88 28.75 2.38
CA ALA A 803 -38.02 28.66 1.47
C ALA A 803 -39.34 29.17 2.08
N TYR A 804 -39.60 28.87 3.36
CA TYR A 804 -40.77 29.38 4.09
C TYR A 804 -40.69 30.90 4.31
N ASN A 805 -39.50 31.42 4.60
CA ASN A 805 -39.26 32.86 4.70
C ASN A 805 -39.52 33.57 3.37
N GLU A 806 -39.02 33.02 2.25
CA GLU A 806 -39.26 33.56 0.90
C GLU A 806 -40.74 33.53 0.51
N ALA A 807 -41.48 32.50 0.93
CA ALA A 807 -42.92 32.41 0.72
C ALA A 807 -43.74 33.35 1.64
N GLY A 808 -43.08 34.06 2.55
CA GLY A 808 -43.73 34.99 3.49
C GLY A 808 -44.47 34.32 4.65
N ARG A 809 -44.18 33.02 4.93
CA ARG A 809 -44.78 32.23 6.02
C ARG A 809 -43.73 31.67 7.00
N PRO A 810 -42.91 32.52 7.65
CA PRO A 810 -41.91 32.06 8.61
C PRO A 810 -42.51 31.36 9.84
N ASP A 811 -43.75 31.70 10.19
CA ASP A 811 -44.51 31.16 11.33
C ASP A 811 -45.01 29.73 11.11
N SER A 812 -45.13 29.29 9.85
CA SER A 812 -45.54 27.93 9.50
C SER A 812 -44.37 26.94 9.49
N PHE A 813 -43.13 27.40 9.60
CA PHE A 813 -41.95 26.54 9.63
C PHE A 813 -41.81 25.85 11.00
N ASN A 814 -41.70 24.52 10.98
CA ASN A 814 -41.43 23.71 12.16
C ASN A 814 -40.17 22.88 11.97
N ARG A 815 -39.15 23.16 12.80
CA ARG A 815 -37.86 22.45 12.75
C ARG A 815 -37.99 20.96 13.07
N GLU A 816 -38.94 20.59 13.92
CA GLU A 816 -39.16 19.21 14.35
C GLU A 816 -39.78 18.32 13.25
N ASP A 817 -40.24 18.90 12.15
CA ASP A 817 -40.73 18.15 10.99
C ASP A 817 -39.60 17.69 10.05
N ILE A 818 -38.36 18.12 10.30
CA ILE A 818 -37.16 17.77 9.54
C ILE A 818 -36.15 17.14 10.51
N PHE A 819 -36.13 15.81 10.58
CA PHE A 819 -35.46 15.10 11.67
C PHE A 819 -34.70 13.86 11.21
N TYR A 820 -33.73 13.46 12.04
CA TYR A 820 -32.97 12.24 11.84
C TYR A 820 -33.72 11.02 12.37
N VAL A 821 -33.71 9.92 11.61
CA VAL A 821 -34.34 8.66 11.98
C VAL A 821 -33.31 7.60 12.36
N SER A 822 -32.43 7.23 11.42
CA SER A 822 -31.44 6.15 11.59
C SER A 822 -30.47 6.14 10.41
N ASP A 823 -29.21 5.80 10.65
CA ASP A 823 -28.14 5.55 9.67
C ASP A 823 -28.06 4.06 9.24
N SER A 824 -28.95 3.21 9.77
CA SER A 824 -29.16 1.84 9.29
C SER A 824 -30.29 1.74 8.25
N GLN A 825 -29.99 1.10 7.11
CA GLN A 825 -30.85 0.97 5.92
C GLN A 825 -32.32 0.65 6.20
N PHE A 826 -32.56 -0.54 6.74
CA PHE A 826 -33.93 -1.02 6.95
C PHE A 826 -34.60 -0.39 8.17
N ALA A 827 -33.84 0.12 9.13
CA ALA A 827 -34.40 0.88 10.25
C ALA A 827 -34.93 2.25 9.79
N PHE A 828 -34.21 2.93 8.90
CA PHE A 828 -34.69 4.15 8.24
C PHE A 828 -35.98 3.87 7.47
N ALA A 829 -35.99 2.84 6.62
CA ALA A 829 -37.16 2.46 5.83
C ALA A 829 -38.37 2.11 6.70
N ALA A 830 -38.17 1.36 7.79
CA ALA A 830 -39.24 1.06 8.75
C ALA A 830 -39.77 2.33 9.42
N GLY A 831 -38.90 3.29 9.75
CA GLY A 831 -39.28 4.60 10.29
C GLY A 831 -40.12 5.40 9.28
N VAL A 832 -39.66 5.51 8.04
CA VAL A 832 -40.37 6.18 6.94
C VAL A 832 -41.75 5.54 6.72
N ASN A 833 -41.83 4.21 6.63
CA ASN A 833 -43.09 3.48 6.48
C ASN A 833 -44.05 3.74 7.64
N GLY A 834 -43.54 3.73 8.88
CA GLY A 834 -44.32 4.07 10.06
C GLY A 834 -44.89 5.49 10.02
N ILE A 835 -44.13 6.46 9.49
CA ILE A 835 -44.57 7.84 9.31
C ILE A 835 -45.67 7.94 8.25
N ILE A 836 -45.48 7.31 7.07
CA ILE A 836 -46.49 7.28 6.00
C ILE A 836 -47.83 6.79 6.53
N ILE A 837 -47.82 5.69 7.29
CA ILE A 837 -49.03 5.07 7.84
C ILE A 837 -49.67 5.94 8.92
N ARG A 838 -48.86 6.45 9.88
CA ARG A 838 -49.37 7.19 11.05
C ARG A 838 -49.89 8.57 10.69
N GLU A 839 -49.11 9.34 9.93
CA GLU A 839 -49.46 10.70 9.54
C GLU A 839 -50.45 10.71 8.36
N ARG A 840 -50.66 9.54 7.72
CA ARG A 840 -51.41 9.40 6.47
C ARG A 840 -50.91 10.45 5.48
N ALA A 841 -49.67 10.34 5.01
CA ALA A 841 -49.15 11.28 4.00
C ALA A 841 -50.06 11.29 2.76
N ALA A 842 -50.38 12.46 2.18
CA ALA A 842 -51.14 12.52 0.92
C ALA A 842 -50.23 12.34 -0.29
N THR A 843 -49.03 12.90 -0.21
CA THR A 843 -48.02 12.87 -1.27
C THR A 843 -46.68 12.48 -0.65
N VAL A 844 -45.94 11.60 -1.32
CA VAL A 844 -44.57 11.25 -0.94
C VAL A 844 -43.63 11.50 -2.11
N LEU A 845 -42.59 12.30 -1.85
CA LEU A 845 -41.54 12.63 -2.81
C LEU A 845 -40.28 11.86 -2.43
N TYR A 846 -39.86 10.90 -3.25
CA TYR A 846 -38.63 10.14 -3.05
C TYR A 846 -37.54 10.70 -3.96
N MET A 847 -36.68 11.56 -3.46
CA MET A 847 -35.71 12.29 -4.28
C MET A 847 -34.32 12.07 -3.75
N GLY A 848 -33.46 11.33 -4.45
CA GLY A 848 -32.07 11.13 -4.03
C GLY A 848 -31.53 9.74 -4.33
N TYR A 849 -30.51 9.34 -3.58
CA TYR A 849 -29.88 8.02 -3.74
C TYR A 849 -30.63 6.99 -2.91
N PHE A 850 -31.07 5.90 -3.51
CA PHE A 850 -31.76 4.83 -2.79
C PHE A 850 -31.11 3.48 -3.07
N ASN A 851 -31.31 2.53 -2.16
CA ASN A 851 -30.94 1.13 -2.34
C ASN A 851 -32.22 0.26 -2.30
N ALA A 852 -32.07 -1.01 -1.91
CA ALA A 852 -33.15 -2.00 -1.90
C ALA A 852 -34.38 -1.60 -1.06
N GLU A 853 -34.26 -0.65 -0.14
CA GLU A 853 -35.37 -0.14 0.67
C GLU A 853 -36.40 0.67 -0.13
N ALA A 854 -36.05 1.16 -1.32
CA ALA A 854 -36.95 1.92 -2.19
C ALA A 854 -38.29 1.21 -2.37
N LEU A 855 -38.26 -0.07 -2.72
CA LEU A 855 -39.46 -0.87 -2.98
C LEU A 855 -40.36 -1.01 -1.73
N LEU A 856 -39.76 -1.12 -0.55
CA LEU A 856 -40.51 -1.26 0.71
C LEU A 856 -41.24 0.04 1.07
N MET A 857 -40.62 1.18 0.77
CA MET A 857 -41.23 2.49 1.03
C MET A 857 -42.34 2.80 0.05
N THR A 858 -42.10 2.57 -1.24
CA THR A 858 -43.05 2.90 -2.28
C THR A 858 -44.28 2.00 -2.27
N GLU A 859 -44.14 0.72 -1.93
CA GLU A 859 -45.28 -0.17 -1.75
C GLU A 859 -46.15 0.27 -0.57
N THR A 860 -45.53 0.76 0.52
CA THR A 860 -46.28 1.30 1.67
C THR A 860 -47.06 2.56 1.28
N GLY A 861 -46.45 3.48 0.53
CA GLY A 861 -47.14 4.67 0.03
C GLY A 861 -48.29 4.33 -0.91
N ASN A 862 -48.11 3.35 -1.78
CA ASN A 862 -49.15 2.86 -2.68
C ASN A 862 -50.35 2.26 -1.91
N GLN A 863 -50.08 1.43 -0.89
CA GLN A 863 -51.11 0.86 -0.01
C GLN A 863 -51.89 1.93 0.77
N MET A 864 -51.24 3.04 1.13
CA MET A 864 -51.86 4.18 1.82
C MET A 864 -52.55 5.18 0.88
N GLY A 865 -52.52 4.92 -0.45
CA GLY A 865 -53.10 5.77 -1.48
C GLY A 865 -52.39 7.11 -1.63
N CYS A 866 -51.09 7.17 -1.34
CA CYS A 866 -50.27 8.36 -1.54
C CYS A 866 -50.00 8.57 -3.03
N ILE A 867 -49.97 9.84 -3.48
CA ILE A 867 -49.36 10.17 -4.77
C ILE A 867 -47.85 10.12 -4.58
N GLN A 868 -47.15 9.36 -5.42
CA GLN A 868 -45.72 9.12 -5.29
C GLN A 868 -44.97 9.65 -6.50
N ILE A 869 -44.07 10.60 -6.26
CA ILE A 869 -43.15 11.12 -7.29
C ILE A 869 -41.74 10.78 -6.83
N ALA A 870 -41.02 10.02 -7.63
CA ALA A 870 -39.68 9.57 -7.31
C ALA A 870 -38.65 10.11 -8.31
N GLY A 871 -37.41 10.25 -7.88
CA GLY A 871 -36.27 10.64 -8.70
C GLY A 871 -34.98 10.10 -8.09
N THR A 872 -34.22 9.37 -8.90
CA THR A 872 -32.94 8.79 -8.47
C THR A 872 -32.01 8.63 -9.67
N ASP A 873 -30.71 8.68 -9.40
CA ASP A 873 -29.65 8.31 -10.33
C ASP A 873 -29.12 6.89 -10.10
N ALA A 874 -29.62 6.17 -9.08
CA ALA A 874 -29.29 4.78 -8.83
C ALA A 874 -29.94 3.86 -9.89
N ILE A 875 -29.15 3.44 -10.89
CA ILE A 875 -29.60 2.62 -12.03
C ILE A 875 -30.35 1.35 -11.57
N THR A 876 -29.93 0.75 -10.44
CA THR A 876 -30.52 -0.46 -9.89
C THR A 876 -31.90 -0.26 -9.26
N GLN A 877 -32.25 0.97 -8.85
CA GLN A 877 -33.52 1.27 -8.17
C GLN A 877 -34.58 1.91 -9.07
N VAL A 878 -34.18 2.50 -10.20
CA VAL A 878 -35.12 3.08 -11.18
C VAL A 878 -36.27 2.12 -11.53
N PRO A 879 -36.07 0.79 -11.75
CA PRO A 879 -37.18 -0.13 -12.03
C PRO A 879 -38.21 -0.24 -10.90
N PHE A 880 -37.79 -0.15 -9.63
CA PHE A 880 -38.73 -0.19 -8.51
C PHE A 880 -39.59 1.07 -8.47
N PHE A 881 -39.00 2.24 -8.66
CA PHE A 881 -39.77 3.48 -8.72
C PHE A 881 -40.74 3.51 -9.91
N ILE A 882 -40.30 3.08 -11.11
CA ILE A 882 -41.18 3.00 -12.29
C ILE A 882 -42.39 2.10 -12.04
N THR A 883 -42.23 1.04 -11.26
CA THR A 883 -43.30 0.05 -11.04
C THR A 883 -44.22 0.37 -9.87
N THR A 884 -43.80 1.24 -8.93
CA THR A 884 -44.53 1.49 -7.67
C THR A 884 -44.89 2.95 -7.41
N CYS A 885 -44.37 3.88 -8.20
CA CYS A 885 -44.70 5.31 -8.12
C CYS A 885 -45.53 5.78 -9.31
N ASP A 886 -46.32 6.85 -9.12
CA ASP A 886 -47.10 7.47 -10.19
C ASP A 886 -46.20 8.13 -11.24
N TYR A 887 -45.12 8.79 -10.78
CA TYR A 887 -44.15 9.45 -11.64
C TYR A 887 -42.71 9.15 -11.18
N THR A 888 -41.83 8.89 -12.15
CA THR A 888 -40.41 8.63 -11.89
C THR A 888 -39.54 9.49 -12.80
N LEU A 889 -38.65 10.28 -12.21
CA LEU A 889 -37.59 11.02 -12.88
C LEU A 889 -36.41 10.08 -13.12
N ILE A 890 -36.03 9.90 -14.38
CA ILE A 890 -34.97 8.94 -14.75
C ILE A 890 -33.65 9.68 -15.00
N GLY A 891 -32.63 9.38 -14.18
CA GLY A 891 -31.25 9.82 -14.41
C GLY A 891 -31.12 11.33 -14.56
N GLU A 892 -30.90 11.82 -15.79
CA GLU A 892 -30.69 13.26 -16.05
C GLU A 892 -31.90 14.14 -15.75
N GLU A 893 -33.11 13.59 -15.77
CA GLU A 893 -34.33 14.35 -15.45
C GLU A 893 -34.33 14.79 -13.98
N PHE A 894 -33.78 13.96 -13.10
CA PHE A 894 -33.61 14.25 -11.68
C PHE A 894 -32.65 15.44 -11.50
N TYR A 895 -31.48 15.40 -12.15
CA TYR A 895 -30.51 16.51 -12.10
C TYR A 895 -31.01 17.81 -12.73
N ALA A 896 -31.87 17.71 -13.75
CA ALA A 896 -32.48 18.87 -14.41
C ALA A 896 -33.63 19.50 -13.59
N ALA A 897 -34.15 18.80 -12.58
CA ALA A 897 -35.35 19.20 -11.86
C ALA A 897 -35.22 20.56 -11.15
N SER A 898 -34.07 20.83 -10.54
CA SER A 898 -33.83 22.10 -9.85
C SER A 898 -33.80 23.28 -10.83
N ALA A 899 -33.19 23.11 -12.01
CA ALA A 899 -33.20 24.10 -13.09
C ALA A 899 -34.62 24.33 -13.64
N TYR A 900 -35.40 23.25 -13.77
CA TYR A 900 -36.77 23.28 -14.26
C TYR A 900 -37.70 24.03 -13.31
N LEU A 901 -37.65 23.72 -12.01
CA LEU A 901 -38.52 24.31 -10.97
C LEU A 901 -38.14 25.76 -10.66
N SER A 902 -36.85 26.05 -10.44
CA SER A 902 -36.40 27.39 -10.04
C SER A 902 -36.33 28.40 -11.19
N ARG A 903 -36.23 27.93 -12.44
CA ARG A 903 -35.94 28.74 -13.63
C ARG A 903 -34.71 29.64 -13.48
N ASN A 904 -33.77 29.28 -12.60
CA ASN A 904 -32.56 30.04 -12.39
C ASN A 904 -31.66 29.99 -13.64
N ILE A 905 -31.30 31.17 -14.16
CA ILE A 905 -30.47 31.36 -15.35
C ILE A 905 -29.18 30.53 -15.31
N GLU A 906 -28.53 30.44 -14.15
CA GLU A 906 -27.27 29.69 -14.00
C GLU A 906 -27.50 28.18 -14.21
N LEU A 907 -28.49 27.60 -13.53
CA LEU A 907 -28.81 26.18 -13.64
C LEU A 907 -29.32 25.82 -15.04
N VAL A 908 -30.15 26.67 -15.64
CA VAL A 908 -30.65 26.49 -17.01
C VAL A 908 -29.51 26.54 -18.03
N SER A 909 -28.53 27.44 -17.82
CA SER A 909 -27.36 27.53 -18.69
C SER A 909 -26.46 26.29 -18.62
N MET A 910 -26.27 25.73 -17.43
CA MET A 910 -25.52 24.47 -17.24
C MET A 910 -26.22 23.31 -17.94
N LEU A 911 -27.54 23.19 -17.77
CA LEU A 911 -28.33 22.14 -18.43
C LEU A 911 -28.20 22.24 -19.96
N LYS A 912 -28.24 23.45 -20.54
CA LYS A 912 -28.05 23.62 -21.99
C LYS A 912 -26.63 23.40 -22.48
N ALA A 913 -25.61 23.77 -21.71
CA ALA A 913 -24.24 23.43 -22.07
C ALA A 913 -24.03 21.92 -22.10
N GLN A 914 -24.61 21.18 -21.14
CA GLN A 914 -24.57 19.73 -21.12
C GLN A 914 -25.27 19.11 -22.35
N ASP A 915 -26.43 19.61 -22.74
CA ASP A 915 -27.12 19.16 -23.96
C ASP A 915 -26.27 19.41 -25.23
N TYR A 916 -25.67 20.59 -25.37
CA TYR A 916 -24.78 20.90 -26.50
C TYR A 916 -23.56 19.99 -26.54
N PHE A 917 -22.97 19.72 -25.37
CA PHE A 917 -21.83 18.83 -25.26
C PHE A 917 -22.19 17.38 -25.63
N LYS A 918 -23.35 16.88 -25.20
CA LYS A 918 -23.87 15.56 -25.62
C LYS A 918 -24.04 15.45 -27.13
N VAL A 919 -24.54 16.51 -27.79
CA VAL A 919 -24.65 16.52 -29.26
C VAL A 919 -23.28 16.39 -29.93
N VAL A 920 -22.26 17.08 -29.42
CA VAL A 920 -20.88 16.93 -29.91
C VAL A 920 -20.36 15.52 -29.66
N MET A 921 -20.61 14.92 -28.49
CA MET A 921 -20.22 13.55 -28.20
C MET A 921 -20.91 12.53 -29.12
N ILE A 922 -22.21 12.68 -29.37
CA ILE A 922 -22.96 11.83 -30.33
C ILE A 922 -22.33 11.94 -31.72
N PHE A 923 -22.01 13.16 -32.17
CA PHE A 923 -21.33 13.36 -33.44
C PHE A 923 -19.95 12.65 -33.50
N LEU A 924 -19.13 12.80 -32.45
CA LEU A 924 -17.84 12.13 -32.35
C LEU A 924 -17.97 10.60 -32.33
N ILE A 925 -18.99 10.06 -31.67
CA ILE A 925 -19.28 8.62 -31.65
C ILE A 925 -19.66 8.12 -33.04
N ILE A 926 -20.53 8.83 -33.76
CA ILE A 926 -20.94 8.47 -35.13
C ILE A 926 -19.72 8.48 -36.07
N VAL A 927 -18.92 9.55 -36.02
CA VAL A 927 -17.69 9.67 -36.81
C VAL A 927 -16.71 8.57 -36.43
N GLY A 928 -16.45 8.35 -35.14
CA GLY A 928 -15.55 7.31 -34.64
C GLY A 928 -15.99 5.90 -35.05
N THR A 929 -17.29 5.62 -35.02
CA THR A 929 -17.86 4.33 -35.47
C THR A 929 -17.61 4.12 -36.97
N PHE A 930 -17.83 5.15 -37.79
CA PHE A 930 -17.57 5.10 -39.23
C PHE A 930 -16.08 4.88 -39.54
N LEU A 931 -15.20 5.63 -38.88
CA LEU A 931 -13.75 5.53 -39.05
C LEU A 931 -13.21 4.16 -38.60
N SER A 932 -13.70 3.64 -37.47
CA SER A 932 -13.34 2.31 -36.98
C SER A 932 -13.81 1.19 -37.92
N SER A 933 -14.99 1.35 -38.54
CA SER A 933 -15.53 0.39 -39.51
C SER A 933 -14.66 0.27 -40.77
N VAL A 934 -13.90 1.30 -41.13
CA VAL A 934 -12.90 1.27 -42.22
C VAL A 934 -11.48 0.99 -41.72
N HIS A 935 -11.34 0.48 -40.48
CA HIS A 935 -10.08 0.16 -39.81
C HIS A 935 -9.14 1.36 -39.58
N TRP A 936 -9.68 2.58 -39.50
CA TRP A 936 -8.94 3.76 -39.08
C TRP A 936 -9.21 4.08 -37.61
N HIS A 937 -8.31 3.63 -36.74
CA HIS A 937 -8.46 3.72 -35.28
C HIS A 937 -7.83 4.98 -34.66
N GLY A 938 -7.41 5.95 -35.46
CA GLY A 938 -6.72 7.16 -34.98
C GLY A 938 -7.54 7.99 -33.98
N LEU A 939 -8.85 8.13 -34.23
CA LEU A 939 -9.75 8.86 -33.33
C LEU A 939 -9.96 8.13 -31.99
N LEU A 940 -10.05 6.80 -32.00
CA LEU A 940 -10.15 5.98 -30.79
C LEU A 940 -8.89 6.05 -29.93
N HIS A 941 -7.71 6.14 -30.55
CA HIS A 941 -6.46 6.32 -29.81
C HIS A 941 -6.28 7.73 -29.24
N PHE A 942 -6.88 8.74 -29.87
CA PHE A 942 -6.82 10.12 -29.39
C PHE A 942 -7.84 10.40 -28.28
N LEU A 943 -9.01 9.78 -28.35
CA LEU A 943 -10.04 9.80 -27.32
C LEU A 943 -10.00 8.46 -26.57
N PRO A 944 -9.04 8.24 -25.66
CA PRO A 944 -9.05 7.03 -24.85
C PRO A 944 -10.35 7.02 -24.04
N PHE A 945 -11.26 6.15 -24.42
CA PHE A 945 -12.32 5.68 -23.54
C PHE A 945 -11.69 4.55 -22.72
N GLU A 946 -11.20 4.90 -21.53
CA GLU A 946 -10.99 3.92 -20.46
C GLU A 946 -12.22 3.89 -19.56
#